data_AF-K3X0I0-F1
#
_entry.id   AF-K3X0I0-F1
#
_cell.length_a   1.000
_cell.length_b   1.000
_cell.length_c   1.000
_cell.angle_alpha   90.00
_cell.angle_beta   90.00
_cell.angle_gamma   90.00
#
_symmetry.space_group_name_H-M   'P 1'
#
loop_
_entity.id
_entity.type
_entity.pdbx_description
1 polymer ?
#
loop_
_entity_poly.entity_id
_entity_poly.type
_entity_poly.pdbx_seq_one_letter_code
_entity_poly.pdbx_strand_id
1 'polypeptide(L)'
;MKVTRRLHATVAAAAVLGASFAVARVSGVEFATKSGIATWVDPATPADRQSYMSTRGEQWDLVMSDEFNTPGRSFKPGDDHMWTSIDKPDGVNAALEVYSHNMTSTECDASGRCYFYAKAVEETTTLKLWNDYKNPPGYQTTTFYYRGGMMQSWNKFCFQGGMVEVSVQLPGVVSASSGNPDITGSPNVQAASTRYYPVWPGIWMMGNLGRAIFSASTNRMWPFSYNECNDSAFLSSNQRISACNSNPGSGMNPNQGRGAPEIDILEGSGTTISSSIQLGPGMPTDFRIVHPSDDPGVGCLKQDYATVKASVDKGITDNTCTVTNCPGSKDPNADLSFIDGSKTDHWGINTNGTCFSTMNGYTGDYLCSPGNTAALCPQPDAPKNDNMKVFAYQMDAVSANWPIHVAAYTDFLVYQLEWVMGNSGYVRWMLAGQPIFEIPAKALTDPPQDSAKKNPKKIMIEEPMYMIFNVALSSTWGSKPPNPGEACRGDGSDAVANKICDSFPLYMKIDYIRLYQDTSKNSTMAVGCDPKSHPTKQWIQDHINEYQDDDNLAVDVSGKGFCRTDDDCTMATNKTNMVTTGSCVKSRCKCIGASWTGPRCTTTLGTIEMNGSDSISISIKSSYGPPWYLALGTSGLTILVTFVAVYLSIRAGRRQDAEHKRQVVMQPKSTHSIGSPSDVGFKENYNSHFAGDPGSKANYSTNFV
;
A
#
# COMPACT_ATOMS: atom_id res chain seq x y z
N MET A 1 -71.81 -5.14 -13.92
CA MET A 1 -71.29 -4.07 -14.81
C MET A 1 -70.84 -2.94 -13.90
N LYS A 2 -69.57 -2.90 -13.45
CA LYS A 2 -68.35 -2.39 -14.13
C LYS A 2 -68.46 -0.89 -14.46
N VAL A 3 -67.41 -0.14 -14.09
CA VAL A 3 -67.20 1.34 -14.16
C VAL A 3 -67.68 2.02 -12.87
N THR A 4 -66.86 2.29 -11.86
CA THR A 4 -65.81 3.35 -11.82
C THR A 4 -64.83 3.14 -10.64
N ARG A 5 -63.53 2.92 -10.92
CA ARG A 5 -62.40 3.17 -10.00
C ARG A 5 -61.10 3.09 -10.82
N ARG A 6 -60.70 4.19 -11.47
CA ARG A 6 -59.33 4.46 -11.97
C ARG A 6 -59.16 5.96 -12.23
N LEU A 7 -59.15 6.76 -11.16
CA LEU A 7 -58.33 7.96 -11.04
C LEU A 7 -57.47 7.73 -9.78
N HIS A 8 -56.19 8.09 -9.81
CA HIS A 8 -55.08 7.70 -8.92
C HIS A 8 -54.23 6.54 -9.44
N ALA A 9 -53.44 6.81 -10.48
CA ALA A 9 -52.20 6.10 -10.79
C ALA A 9 -51.32 6.99 -11.67
N THR A 10 -50.90 8.12 -11.13
CA THR A 10 -49.76 8.89 -11.64
C THR A 10 -48.99 9.34 -10.41
N VAL A 11 -47.67 9.14 -10.45
CA VAL A 11 -46.68 9.36 -9.38
C VAL A 11 -46.49 8.17 -8.43
N ALA A 12 -45.76 7.15 -8.89
CA ALA A 12 -44.81 6.37 -8.08
C ALA A 12 -44.02 5.42 -9.00
N ALA A 13 -42.76 5.18 -8.65
CA ALA A 13 -41.80 4.27 -9.28
C ALA A 13 -41.04 4.79 -10.54
N ALA A 14 -40.33 5.90 -10.37
CA ALA A 14 -38.98 6.02 -10.93
C ALA A 14 -38.00 5.92 -9.74
N ALA A 15 -37.79 4.71 -9.24
CA ALA A 15 -36.70 4.45 -8.31
C ALA A 15 -35.40 4.57 -9.11
N VAL A 16 -34.73 5.71 -8.96
CA VAL A 16 -33.35 5.90 -9.40
C VAL A 16 -32.51 4.95 -8.55
N LEU A 17 -32.20 3.77 -9.11
CA LEU A 17 -31.09 2.95 -8.65
C LEU A 17 -29.82 3.77 -8.91
N GLY A 18 -29.39 4.51 -7.89
CA GLY A 18 -28.04 5.05 -7.81
C GLY A 18 -27.07 3.91 -7.64
N ALA A 19 -26.78 3.19 -8.73
CA ALA A 19 -25.57 2.40 -8.81
C ALA A 19 -24.41 3.42 -8.87
N SER A 20 -23.71 3.59 -7.76
CA SER A 20 -22.39 4.23 -7.73
C SER A 20 -21.44 3.37 -8.56
N PHE A 21 -21.46 3.54 -9.88
CA PHE A 21 -20.39 3.05 -10.73
C PHE A 21 -19.17 3.91 -10.43
N ALA A 22 -18.23 3.36 -9.66
CA ALA A 22 -16.86 3.84 -9.67
C ALA A 22 -16.35 3.66 -11.11
N VAL A 23 -16.36 4.73 -11.89
CA VAL A 23 -15.81 4.72 -13.26
C VAL A 23 -14.30 4.72 -13.13
N ALA A 24 -13.71 3.52 -13.14
CA ALA A 24 -12.27 3.36 -13.24
C ALA A 24 -11.78 3.82 -14.62
N ARG A 25 -10.79 4.71 -14.63
CA ARG A 25 -10.30 5.37 -15.85
C ARG A 25 -9.19 4.54 -16.51
N VAL A 26 -9.34 4.22 -17.79
CA VAL A 26 -8.34 3.51 -18.61
C VAL A 26 -7.08 4.36 -18.77
N SER A 27 -5.91 3.72 -18.81
CA SER A 27 -4.59 4.35 -18.88
C SER A 27 -4.50 5.20 -20.16
N GLY A 28 -4.29 6.50 -20.00
CA GLY A 28 -4.09 7.42 -21.11
C GLY A 28 -2.64 7.46 -21.60
N VAL A 29 -2.42 8.19 -22.68
CA VAL A 29 -1.06 8.57 -23.08
C VAL A 29 -0.61 9.71 -22.16
N GLU A 30 0.55 9.55 -21.53
CA GLU A 30 1.22 10.60 -20.77
C GLU A 30 2.06 11.45 -21.72
N PHE A 31 1.92 12.77 -21.63
CA PHE A 31 2.69 13.73 -22.39
C PHE A 31 3.66 14.49 -21.49
N ALA A 32 4.79 14.94 -22.04
CA ALA A 32 5.70 15.81 -21.29
C ALA A 32 5.03 17.14 -20.95
N THR A 33 5.36 17.70 -19.78
CA THR A 33 4.96 19.05 -19.40
C THR A 33 5.65 20.09 -20.28
N LYS A 34 5.04 21.27 -20.44
CA LYS A 34 5.64 22.36 -21.20
C LYS A 34 6.90 22.90 -20.54
N SER A 35 6.97 22.89 -19.21
CA SER A 35 8.17 23.31 -18.46
C SER A 35 9.30 22.28 -18.46
N GLY A 36 9.03 21.03 -18.84
CA GLY A 36 10.01 19.93 -18.81
C GLY A 36 10.14 19.25 -17.44
N ILE A 37 9.40 19.68 -16.41
CA ILE A 37 9.36 18.98 -15.13
C ILE A 37 8.67 17.62 -15.27
N ALA A 38 9.23 16.59 -14.64
CA ALA A 38 8.65 15.24 -14.65
C ALA A 38 7.35 15.18 -13.82
N THR A 39 6.48 14.21 -14.15
CA THR A 39 5.11 14.08 -13.62
C THR A 39 5.05 14.02 -12.09
N TRP A 40 6.01 13.35 -11.45
CA TRP A 40 6.02 13.08 -10.00
C TRP A 40 7.11 13.84 -9.22
N VAL A 41 7.82 14.77 -9.87
CA VAL A 41 8.88 15.56 -9.23
C VAL A 41 8.30 16.83 -8.61
N ASP A 42 8.61 17.06 -7.34
CA ASP A 42 8.33 18.32 -6.65
C ASP A 42 9.20 19.44 -7.24
N PRO A 43 8.62 20.55 -7.74
CA PRO A 43 9.38 21.69 -8.24
C PRO A 43 10.23 22.40 -7.18
N ALA A 44 10.04 22.08 -5.89
CA ALA A 44 10.88 22.55 -4.79
C ALA A 44 12.17 21.71 -4.61
N THR A 45 12.30 20.55 -5.27
CA THR A 45 13.52 19.75 -5.18
C THR A 45 14.73 20.54 -5.67
N PRO A 46 15.83 20.60 -4.88
CA PRO A 46 17.01 21.37 -5.25
C PRO A 46 17.61 20.97 -6.61
N ALA A 47 18.23 21.94 -7.30
CA ALA A 47 18.77 21.74 -8.64
C ALA A 47 19.96 20.75 -8.68
N ASP A 48 20.70 20.63 -7.58
CA ASP A 48 21.80 19.69 -7.38
C ASP A 48 21.33 18.28 -6.97
N ARG A 49 20.01 18.06 -6.88
CA ARG A 49 19.38 16.77 -6.54
C ARG A 49 18.53 16.21 -7.68
N GLN A 50 18.77 16.65 -8.93
CA GLN A 50 18.04 16.18 -10.12
C GLN A 50 18.61 14.89 -10.71
N SER A 51 19.76 14.44 -10.24
CA SER A 51 20.39 13.18 -10.66
C SER A 51 21.14 12.53 -9.50
N TYR A 52 21.35 11.23 -9.60
CA TYR A 52 22.13 10.44 -8.67
C TYR A 52 23.16 9.59 -9.43
N MET A 53 24.33 9.39 -8.83
CA MET A 53 25.30 8.41 -9.32
C MET A 53 25.13 7.14 -8.50
N SER A 54 24.71 6.04 -9.14
CA SER A 54 24.56 4.75 -8.48
C SER A 54 25.86 4.28 -7.87
N THR A 55 25.78 3.35 -6.91
CA THR A 55 26.98 2.80 -6.28
C THR A 55 27.91 2.06 -7.26
N ARG A 56 27.41 1.75 -8.46
CA ARG A 56 28.17 1.11 -9.55
C ARG A 56 28.51 2.06 -10.70
N GLY A 57 28.32 3.38 -10.52
CA GLY A 57 28.80 4.41 -11.43
C GLY A 57 27.86 4.74 -12.60
N GLU A 58 26.60 4.32 -12.53
CA GLU A 58 25.57 4.68 -13.51
C GLU A 58 24.88 5.99 -13.09
N GLN A 59 24.62 6.87 -14.06
CA GLN A 59 23.87 8.09 -13.79
C GLN A 59 22.37 7.83 -13.91
N TRP A 60 21.61 8.14 -12.87
CA TRP A 60 20.16 7.99 -12.80
C TRP A 60 19.49 9.36 -12.62
N ASP A 61 18.32 9.55 -13.22
CA ASP A 61 17.57 10.81 -13.16
C ASP A 61 16.55 10.78 -12.04
N LEU A 62 16.28 11.94 -11.43
CA LEU A 62 15.18 12.11 -10.48
C LEU A 62 13.84 11.90 -11.19
N VAL A 63 13.05 10.92 -10.74
CA VAL A 63 11.75 10.57 -11.33
C VAL A 63 10.57 10.87 -10.42
N MET A 64 10.81 10.97 -9.11
CA MET A 64 9.81 11.37 -8.12
C MET A 64 10.47 12.05 -6.92
N SER A 65 9.79 13.05 -6.38
CA SER A 65 10.16 13.65 -5.11
C SER A 65 8.97 14.28 -4.40
N ASP A 66 9.04 14.35 -3.08
CA ASP A 66 8.19 15.19 -2.23
C ASP A 66 9.08 15.79 -1.14
N GLU A 67 9.18 17.13 -1.12
CA GLU A 67 9.99 17.87 -0.14
C GLU A 67 9.13 18.32 1.05
N PHE A 68 7.85 17.96 1.09
CA PHE A 68 6.90 18.23 2.19
C PHE A 68 6.78 19.70 2.65
N ASN A 69 7.24 20.65 1.83
CA ASN A 69 7.32 22.09 2.14
C ASN A 69 5.98 22.85 2.18
N THR A 70 4.85 22.13 2.09
CA THR A 70 3.51 22.74 2.20
C THR A 70 2.85 22.27 3.49
N PRO A 71 2.72 23.10 4.54
CA PRO A 71 2.13 22.70 5.81
C PRO A 71 0.61 22.47 5.71
N GLY A 72 0.07 21.63 6.59
CA GLY A 72 -1.35 21.35 6.72
C GLY A 72 -1.95 20.52 5.58
N ARG A 73 -1.16 19.67 4.91
CA ARG A 73 -1.68 18.78 3.86
C ARG A 73 -2.68 17.78 4.46
N SER A 74 -3.77 17.58 3.76
CA SER A 74 -4.68 16.45 3.97
C SER A 74 -4.28 15.32 3.04
N PHE A 75 -4.31 14.10 3.56
CA PHE A 75 -3.97 12.89 2.83
C PHE A 75 -5.14 11.91 2.76
N LYS A 76 -6.36 12.35 3.08
CA LYS A 76 -7.56 11.53 2.92
C LYS A 76 -7.70 11.05 1.46
N PRO A 77 -8.44 9.96 1.20
CA PRO A 77 -8.74 9.51 -0.16
C PRO A 77 -9.19 10.66 -1.06
N GLY A 78 -8.47 10.85 -2.17
CA GLY A 78 -8.72 11.91 -3.15
C GLY A 78 -8.06 13.26 -2.86
N ASP A 79 -7.53 13.52 -1.66
CA ASP A 79 -7.03 14.85 -1.28
C ASP A 79 -5.63 15.17 -1.82
N ASP A 80 -4.75 14.18 -1.92
CA ASP A 80 -3.39 14.31 -2.42
C ASP A 80 -3.15 13.42 -3.66
N HIS A 81 -2.33 13.91 -4.60
CA HIS A 81 -2.07 13.25 -5.89
C HIS A 81 -1.19 11.99 -5.76
N MET A 82 -0.37 11.92 -4.72
CA MET A 82 0.65 10.87 -4.56
C MET A 82 0.34 9.99 -3.35
N TRP A 83 -0.06 10.60 -2.25
CA TRP A 83 -0.18 9.92 -0.96
C TRP A 83 -1.64 9.72 -0.55
N THR A 84 -1.91 8.67 0.23
CA THR A 84 -3.20 8.39 0.86
C THR A 84 -2.98 7.86 2.26
N SER A 85 -3.53 8.55 3.26
CA SER A 85 -3.52 8.06 4.64
C SER A 85 -4.62 7.04 4.86
N ILE A 86 -4.47 6.26 5.93
CA ILE A 86 -5.34 5.13 6.25
C ILE A 86 -6.15 5.40 7.52
N ASP A 87 -7.40 4.94 7.53
CA ASP A 87 -8.31 4.97 8.69
C ASP A 87 -8.94 3.60 8.91
N LYS A 88 -8.28 2.75 9.70
CA LYS A 88 -8.63 1.33 9.88
C LYS A 88 -7.87 0.74 11.08
N PRO A 89 -8.46 -0.17 11.86
CA PRO A 89 -7.69 -0.97 12.81
C PRO A 89 -6.66 -1.83 12.07
N ASP A 90 -5.45 -1.90 12.61
CA ASP A 90 -4.50 -2.90 12.13
C ASP A 90 -4.93 -4.27 12.67
N GLY A 91 -5.19 -5.17 11.74
CA GLY A 91 -5.64 -6.51 12.05
C GLY A 91 -4.53 -7.52 12.24
N VAL A 92 -3.29 -7.19 11.90
CA VAL A 92 -2.18 -8.13 11.89
C VAL A 92 -1.22 -7.88 13.05
N ASN A 93 -0.28 -8.80 13.27
CA ASN A 93 0.87 -8.62 14.17
C ASN A 93 0.52 -8.24 15.62
N ALA A 94 -0.63 -8.67 16.14
CA ALA A 94 -1.11 -8.30 17.48
C ALA A 94 -1.04 -6.78 17.75
N ALA A 95 -1.42 -5.99 16.74
CA ALA A 95 -1.36 -4.54 16.78
C ALA A 95 -2.24 -3.93 17.89
N LEU A 96 -1.80 -2.79 18.44
CA LEU A 96 -2.41 -2.13 19.58
C LEU A 96 -3.12 -0.82 19.21
N GLU A 97 -3.00 -0.38 17.96
CA GLU A 97 -3.50 0.87 17.43
C GLU A 97 -4.61 0.72 16.38
N VAL A 98 -5.36 1.81 16.24
CA VAL A 98 -6.15 2.09 15.04
C VAL A 98 -5.43 3.15 14.23
N TYR A 99 -5.23 2.94 12.92
CA TYR A 99 -4.74 4.01 12.05
C TYR A 99 -5.85 5.02 11.79
N SER A 100 -5.50 6.31 11.70
CA SER A 100 -6.45 7.35 11.26
C SER A 100 -5.82 8.45 10.44
N HIS A 101 -6.63 9.05 9.56
CA HIS A 101 -6.18 10.09 8.64
C HIS A 101 -5.57 11.31 9.34
N ASN A 102 -6.10 11.71 10.51
CA ASN A 102 -5.65 12.89 11.27
C ASN A 102 -4.35 12.65 12.08
N MET A 103 -3.80 11.44 12.06
CA MET A 103 -2.47 11.13 12.61
C MET A 103 -1.35 11.40 11.61
N THR A 104 -1.69 11.90 10.43
CA THR A 104 -0.75 12.25 9.37
C THR A 104 -1.01 13.67 8.88
N SER A 105 0.03 14.48 8.70
CA SER A 105 -0.04 15.76 7.98
C SER A 105 1.38 16.24 7.67
N THR A 106 1.50 17.49 7.24
CA THR A 106 2.76 18.22 7.14
C THR A 106 2.72 19.43 8.04
N GLU A 107 3.85 19.81 8.62
CA GLU A 107 3.98 21.03 9.41
C GLU A 107 5.38 21.60 9.27
N CYS A 108 5.61 22.81 9.80
CA CYS A 108 6.95 23.39 9.86
C CYS A 108 7.27 23.73 11.31
N ASP A 109 8.51 23.47 11.72
CA ASP A 109 8.99 23.82 13.05
C ASP A 109 9.35 25.31 13.18
N ALA A 110 9.76 25.72 14.38
CA ALA A 110 10.17 27.09 14.65
C ALA A 110 11.42 27.54 13.87
N SER A 111 12.22 26.61 13.34
CA SER A 111 13.37 26.92 12.49
C SER A 111 12.97 27.16 11.02
N GLY A 112 11.72 26.85 10.67
CA GLY A 112 11.20 26.95 9.31
C GLY A 112 11.42 25.69 8.46
N ARG A 113 11.96 24.60 9.04
CA ARG A 113 12.02 23.30 8.36
C ARG A 113 10.62 22.70 8.33
N CYS A 114 10.13 22.39 7.15
CA CYS A 114 8.87 21.71 6.94
C CYS A 114 9.10 20.21 6.75
N TYR A 115 8.17 19.38 7.23
CA TYR A 115 8.26 17.94 7.15
C TYR A 115 6.88 17.31 7.11
N PHE A 116 6.79 16.09 6.59
CA PHE A 116 5.70 15.19 6.87
C PHE A 116 5.83 14.63 8.29
N TYR A 117 4.71 14.43 8.98
CA TYR A 117 4.69 13.61 10.18
C TYR A 117 3.63 12.51 10.12
N ALA A 118 3.98 11.36 10.69
CA ALA A 118 3.05 10.37 11.20
C ALA A 118 3.24 10.28 12.71
N LYS A 119 2.15 10.25 13.48
CA LYS A 119 2.23 10.23 14.95
C LYS A 119 1.42 9.09 15.56
N ALA A 120 1.85 8.67 16.75
CA ALA A 120 1.06 7.84 17.63
C ALA A 120 0.57 8.65 18.84
N VAL A 121 -0.64 8.39 19.31
CA VAL A 121 -1.24 8.96 20.53
C VAL A 121 -1.82 7.86 21.40
N GLU A 122 -1.90 8.11 22.70
CA GLU A 122 -2.73 7.33 23.62
C GLU A 122 -4.19 7.75 23.43
N GLU A 123 -5.02 6.82 22.97
CA GLU A 123 -6.46 7.04 22.78
C GLU A 123 -7.21 5.71 22.80
N THR A 124 -8.06 5.51 23.80
CA THR A 124 -8.86 4.29 23.91
C THR A 124 -10.02 4.30 22.93
N THR A 125 -10.04 3.33 22.02
CA THR A 125 -11.13 3.13 21.05
C THR A 125 -11.63 1.70 21.12
N THR A 126 -12.95 1.51 21.21
CA THR A 126 -13.58 0.19 21.17
C THR A 126 -14.33 0.02 19.86
N LEU A 127 -13.96 -1.00 19.08
CA LEU A 127 -14.54 -1.29 17.78
C LEU A 127 -15.17 -2.68 17.76
N LYS A 128 -16.22 -2.85 16.95
CA LYS A 128 -16.81 -4.15 16.64
C LYS A 128 -16.31 -4.61 15.27
N LEU A 129 -15.55 -5.69 15.25
CA LEU A 129 -14.74 -6.12 14.11
C LEU A 129 -15.06 -7.56 13.73
N TRP A 130 -14.98 -7.90 12.45
CA TRP A 130 -15.15 -9.29 12.01
C TRP A 130 -13.90 -10.10 12.34
N ASN A 131 -14.07 -11.32 12.85
CA ASN A 131 -12.98 -12.23 13.15
C ASN A 131 -13.22 -13.59 12.47
N ASP A 132 -12.38 -13.91 11.48
CA ASP A 132 -12.41 -15.16 10.70
C ASP A 132 -11.88 -16.39 11.45
N TYR A 133 -11.22 -16.19 12.60
CA TYR A 133 -10.69 -17.24 13.46
C TYR A 133 -11.66 -17.66 14.58
N LYS A 134 -12.86 -17.06 14.66
CA LYS A 134 -13.92 -17.49 15.60
C LYS A 134 -14.73 -18.67 15.04
N ASN A 135 -15.39 -19.42 15.94
CA ASN A 135 -16.32 -20.49 15.56
C ASN A 135 -17.75 -20.22 16.07
N PRO A 136 -18.73 -19.90 15.19
CA PRO A 136 -18.55 -19.53 13.78
C PRO A 136 -17.81 -18.19 13.63
N PRO A 137 -17.24 -17.88 12.44
CA PRO A 137 -16.72 -16.56 12.14
C PRO A 137 -17.78 -15.50 12.45
N GLY A 138 -17.35 -14.39 13.04
CA GLY A 138 -18.31 -13.42 13.52
C GLY A 138 -17.70 -12.21 14.18
N TYR A 139 -18.55 -11.26 14.53
CA TYR A 139 -18.12 -10.02 15.14
C TYR A 139 -17.57 -10.23 16.56
N GLN A 140 -16.54 -9.46 16.89
CA GLN A 140 -15.92 -9.35 18.20
C GLN A 140 -15.72 -7.88 18.55
N THR A 141 -15.94 -7.55 19.81
CA THR A 141 -15.58 -6.24 20.34
C THR A 141 -14.12 -6.28 20.77
N THR A 142 -13.31 -5.37 20.23
CA THR A 142 -11.89 -5.22 20.54
C THR A 142 -11.63 -3.79 20.98
N THR A 143 -10.80 -3.64 22.03
CA THR A 143 -10.37 -2.33 22.54
C THR A 143 -8.92 -2.10 22.14
N PHE A 144 -8.68 -0.97 21.50
CA PHE A 144 -7.35 -0.44 21.18
C PHE A 144 -7.06 0.72 22.12
N TYR A 145 -5.80 0.89 22.50
CA TYR A 145 -5.38 1.93 23.46
C TYR A 145 -4.59 3.05 22.79
N TYR A 146 -4.29 2.89 21.50
CA TYR A 146 -3.50 3.83 20.73
C TYR A 146 -4.16 4.14 19.40
N ARG A 147 -3.78 5.29 18.84
CA ARG A 147 -4.09 5.66 17.46
C ARG A 147 -2.79 6.02 16.76
N GLY A 148 -2.56 5.47 15.59
CA GLY A 148 -1.34 5.63 14.79
C GLY A 148 -1.60 6.31 13.45
N GLY A 149 -0.52 6.67 12.75
CA GLY A 149 -0.56 7.18 11.38
C GLY A 149 0.05 6.19 10.41
N MET A 150 -0.62 5.94 9.28
CA MET A 150 -0.08 5.21 8.13
C MET A 150 -0.38 5.98 6.84
N MET A 151 0.60 5.98 5.93
CA MET A 151 0.53 6.57 4.60
C MET A 151 0.92 5.56 3.54
N GLN A 152 0.28 5.61 2.37
CA GLN A 152 0.56 4.74 1.23
C GLN A 152 0.57 5.55 -0.07
N SER A 153 1.47 5.22 -1.01
CA SER A 153 1.34 5.65 -2.41
C SER A 153 0.57 4.65 -3.29
N TRP A 154 -0.08 3.66 -2.65
CA TRP A 154 -0.71 2.51 -3.28
C TRP A 154 -1.57 2.90 -4.49
N ASN A 155 -1.28 2.24 -5.62
CA ASN A 155 -1.97 2.40 -6.90
C ASN A 155 -2.07 3.86 -7.43
N LYS A 156 -1.34 4.81 -6.84
CA LYS A 156 -1.16 6.18 -7.33
C LYS A 156 0.24 6.34 -7.93
N PHE A 157 1.26 6.06 -7.12
CA PHE A 157 2.65 6.07 -7.54
C PHE A 157 3.31 4.75 -7.13
N CYS A 158 3.83 4.05 -8.13
CA CYS A 158 4.61 2.84 -7.97
C CYS A 158 5.82 2.90 -8.89
N PHE A 159 6.80 2.03 -8.66
CA PHE A 159 7.99 1.95 -9.49
C PHE A 159 8.64 0.56 -9.44
N GLN A 160 9.48 0.29 -10.42
CA GLN A 160 10.29 -0.92 -10.56
C GLN A 160 11.77 -0.54 -10.62
N GLY A 161 12.56 -0.93 -9.63
CA GLY A 161 13.98 -0.57 -9.51
C GLY A 161 14.24 0.92 -9.27
N GLY A 162 15.48 1.27 -8.93
CA GLY A 162 15.94 2.63 -8.71
C GLY A 162 16.60 2.83 -7.36
N MET A 163 16.90 4.08 -7.02
CA MET A 163 17.40 4.49 -5.71
C MET A 163 16.35 5.34 -5.00
N VAL A 164 15.90 4.89 -3.83
CA VAL A 164 15.07 5.67 -2.90
C VAL A 164 15.97 6.28 -1.84
N GLU A 165 15.81 7.57 -1.58
CA GLU A 165 16.42 8.28 -0.45
C GLU A 165 15.33 8.92 0.40
N VAL A 166 15.36 8.66 1.72
CA VAL A 166 14.43 9.23 2.70
C VAL A 166 15.22 9.88 3.83
N SER A 167 14.96 11.15 4.08
CA SER A 167 15.49 11.88 5.24
C SER A 167 14.45 11.85 6.36
N VAL A 168 14.74 11.12 7.45
CA VAL A 168 13.76 10.82 8.51
C VAL A 168 14.35 10.93 9.91
N GLN A 169 13.53 11.45 10.82
CA GLN A 169 13.71 11.35 12.27
C GLN A 169 12.67 10.36 12.83
N LEU A 170 13.14 9.36 13.58
CA LEU A 170 12.29 8.32 14.17
C LEU A 170 11.59 8.81 15.45
N PRO A 171 10.39 8.28 15.75
CA PRO A 171 9.65 8.61 16.97
C PRO A 171 10.34 8.04 18.22
N GLY A 172 10.49 8.88 19.24
CA GLY A 172 11.09 8.48 20.51
C GLY A 172 10.74 9.41 21.67
N VAL A 173 10.86 8.90 22.89
CA VAL A 173 10.70 9.67 24.13
C VAL A 173 12.00 10.44 24.38
N VAL A 174 12.14 11.59 23.72
CA VAL A 174 13.39 12.37 23.70
C VAL A 174 13.29 13.72 24.42
N SER A 175 12.19 13.97 25.14
CA SER A 175 12.05 15.19 25.94
C SER A 175 12.94 15.15 27.18
N ALA A 176 13.50 16.29 27.60
CA ALA A 176 14.33 16.37 28.81
C ALA A 176 13.56 15.93 30.09
N SER A 177 12.25 16.17 30.15
CA SER A 177 11.40 15.83 31.29
C SER A 177 11.09 14.33 31.41
N SER A 178 11.27 13.56 30.33
CA SER A 178 11.01 12.12 30.32
C SER A 178 11.95 11.32 31.23
N GLY A 179 13.14 11.88 31.50
CA GLY A 179 14.21 11.16 32.19
C GLY A 179 14.82 10.03 31.36
N ASN A 180 14.69 10.06 30.03
CA ASN A 180 15.41 9.15 29.14
C ASN A 180 16.93 9.34 29.35
N PRO A 181 17.68 8.31 29.78
CA PRO A 181 19.12 8.44 29.98
C PRO A 181 19.88 8.60 28.66
N ASP A 182 19.36 8.07 27.55
CA ASP A 182 20.06 8.05 26.25
C ASP A 182 20.27 9.46 25.68
N ILE A 183 19.37 10.40 25.95
CA ILE A 183 19.45 11.78 25.44
C ILE A 183 20.39 12.69 26.24
N THR A 184 20.98 12.19 27.34
CA THR A 184 21.95 12.97 28.13
C THR A 184 23.38 12.85 27.59
N GLY A 185 23.63 11.85 26.75
CA GLY A 185 24.94 11.56 26.15
C GLY A 185 25.13 12.16 24.75
N SER A 186 26.16 11.68 24.05
CA SER A 186 26.37 12.01 22.65
C SER A 186 25.29 11.32 21.78
N PRO A 187 24.71 12.00 20.77
CA PRO A 187 23.75 11.37 19.87
C PRO A 187 24.36 10.23 19.02
N ASN A 188 25.70 10.17 18.95
CA ASN A 188 26.44 9.14 18.22
C ASN A 188 26.68 7.85 19.04
N VAL A 189 26.06 7.70 20.22
CA VAL A 189 26.07 6.43 20.96
C VAL A 189 24.82 5.63 20.61
N GLN A 190 24.89 4.31 20.76
CA GLN A 190 23.74 3.45 20.56
C GLN A 190 22.66 3.74 21.60
N ALA A 191 21.40 3.68 21.18
CA ALA A 191 20.29 3.64 22.10
C ALA A 191 20.41 2.39 22.98
N ALA A 192 20.34 2.56 24.29
CA ALA A 192 20.58 1.49 25.25
C ALA A 192 19.29 0.93 25.86
N SER A 193 18.17 1.64 25.72
CA SER A 193 16.88 1.27 26.31
C SER A 193 15.80 1.14 25.26
N THR A 194 15.16 -0.02 25.14
CA THR A 194 13.95 -0.18 24.32
C THR A 194 12.75 0.57 24.90
N ARG A 195 12.74 0.83 26.21
CA ARG A 195 11.59 1.36 26.95
C ARG A 195 11.22 2.80 26.54
N TYR A 196 12.20 3.61 26.14
CA TYR A 196 11.99 4.99 25.73
C TYR A 196 11.68 5.15 24.24
N TYR A 197 11.58 4.06 23.48
CA TYR A 197 11.20 4.08 22.07
C TYR A 197 10.06 3.07 21.85
N PRO A 198 8.86 3.36 22.41
CA PRO A 198 7.79 2.38 22.59
C PRO A 198 6.96 2.09 21.34
N VAL A 199 7.22 2.78 20.23
CA VAL A 199 6.48 2.64 18.97
C VAL A 199 7.39 2.06 17.90
N TRP A 200 6.79 1.54 16.84
CA TRP A 200 7.46 0.84 15.75
C TRP A 200 7.25 1.63 14.44
N PRO A 201 8.19 2.50 14.05
CA PRO A 201 8.17 3.16 12.76
C PRO A 201 8.53 2.16 11.65
N GLY A 202 7.85 2.29 10.53
CA GLY A 202 8.18 1.56 9.30
C GLY A 202 8.30 2.52 8.12
N ILE A 203 9.30 2.31 7.28
CA ILE A 203 9.40 2.86 5.91
C ILE A 203 9.77 1.70 4.99
N TRP A 204 8.80 1.32 4.17
CA TRP A 204 8.84 0.06 3.45
C TRP A 204 8.04 0.15 2.16
N MET A 205 8.11 -0.92 1.38
CA MET A 205 7.43 -1.03 0.09
C MET A 205 6.80 -2.39 -0.07
N MET A 206 5.69 -2.44 -0.79
CA MET A 206 5.01 -3.68 -1.13
C MET A 206 4.66 -3.69 -2.62
N GLY A 207 4.69 -4.87 -3.26
CA GLY A 207 4.19 -5.04 -4.63
C GLY A 207 2.72 -4.64 -4.76
N ASN A 208 2.38 -3.88 -5.81
CA ASN A 208 1.09 -3.21 -5.96
C ASN A 208 -0.14 -4.15 -6.03
N LEU A 209 0.07 -5.44 -6.26
CA LEU A 209 -0.99 -6.46 -6.22
C LEU A 209 -1.54 -6.74 -4.82
N GLY A 210 -0.84 -6.35 -3.76
CA GLY A 210 -1.35 -6.33 -2.40
C GLY A 210 -1.46 -4.90 -1.89
N ARG A 211 -2.49 -4.59 -1.09
CA ARG A 211 -2.57 -3.35 -0.33
C ARG A 211 -2.36 -3.66 1.15
N ALA A 212 -1.34 -3.04 1.75
CA ALA A 212 -0.99 -3.24 3.15
C ALA A 212 -2.22 -2.99 4.04
N ILE A 213 -2.38 -3.84 5.05
CA ILE A 213 -3.52 -3.97 5.98
C ILE A 213 -4.89 -4.36 5.36
N PHE A 214 -4.95 -4.63 4.05
CA PHE A 214 -6.12 -5.23 3.40
C PHE A 214 -5.88 -6.72 3.18
N SER A 215 -6.15 -7.53 4.21
CA SER A 215 -5.84 -8.96 4.23
C SER A 215 -6.42 -9.75 3.06
N ALA A 216 -7.59 -9.35 2.53
CA ALA A 216 -8.19 -9.97 1.35
C ALA A 216 -7.30 -9.85 0.10
N SER A 217 -6.67 -8.70 -0.11
CA SER A 217 -5.77 -8.44 -1.23
C SER A 217 -4.40 -9.12 -1.07
N THR A 218 -3.92 -9.30 0.17
CA THR A 218 -2.59 -9.86 0.44
C THR A 218 -2.59 -11.38 0.57
N ASN A 219 -3.74 -12.00 0.85
CA ASN A 219 -3.86 -13.44 1.03
C ASN A 219 -3.40 -14.23 -0.20
N ARG A 220 -2.35 -15.07 -0.02
CA ARG A 220 -1.68 -15.85 -1.07
C ARG A 220 -1.10 -14.97 -2.21
N MET A 221 -0.92 -13.68 -1.96
CA MET A 221 -0.30 -12.72 -2.87
C MET A 221 1.04 -12.26 -2.29
N TRP A 222 1.00 -11.82 -1.03
CA TRP A 222 2.18 -11.56 -0.24
C TRP A 222 2.73 -12.87 0.33
N PRO A 223 4.06 -13.07 0.39
CA PRO A 223 5.13 -12.21 -0.09
C PRO A 223 5.78 -12.72 -1.40
N PHE A 224 5.02 -13.26 -2.35
CA PHE A 224 5.60 -14.05 -3.44
C PHE A 224 6.49 -13.24 -4.42
N SER A 225 7.71 -13.72 -4.68
CA SER A 225 8.53 -13.41 -5.88
C SER A 225 8.92 -14.71 -6.61
N TYR A 226 7.91 -15.45 -7.05
CA TYR A 226 8.09 -16.79 -7.61
C TYR A 226 7.36 -16.94 -8.93
N ASN A 227 8.07 -17.49 -9.91
CA ASN A 227 7.65 -17.54 -11.31
C ASN A 227 7.98 -18.90 -11.98
N GLU A 228 7.83 -20.01 -11.25
CA GLU A 228 8.00 -21.35 -11.82
C GLU A 228 6.72 -22.19 -11.69
N CYS A 229 6.40 -22.96 -12.72
CA CYS A 229 5.38 -24.00 -12.62
C CYS A 229 6.05 -25.33 -12.23
N ASN A 230 6.22 -25.53 -10.93
CA ASN A 230 6.84 -26.72 -10.37
C ASN A 230 6.19 -27.14 -9.05
N ASP A 231 5.08 -27.89 -9.15
CA ASP A 231 4.34 -28.39 -7.99
C ASP A 231 5.13 -29.41 -7.13
N SER A 232 6.27 -29.92 -7.63
CA SER A 232 7.14 -30.79 -6.83
C SER A 232 8.01 -29.99 -5.84
N ALA A 233 8.36 -28.75 -6.19
CA ALA A 233 9.11 -27.86 -5.30
C ALA A 233 8.17 -26.98 -4.46
N PHE A 234 7.09 -26.46 -5.06
CA PHE A 234 6.13 -25.62 -4.39
C PHE A 234 4.73 -25.76 -5.00
N LEU A 235 3.74 -26.05 -4.16
CA LEU A 235 2.35 -26.21 -4.59
C LEU A 235 1.79 -24.88 -5.13
N SER A 236 1.53 -24.82 -6.42
CA SER A 236 1.01 -23.63 -7.12
C SER A 236 -0.31 -23.11 -6.54
N SER A 237 -1.12 -23.95 -5.90
CA SER A 237 -2.37 -23.56 -5.23
C SER A 237 -2.17 -22.58 -4.05
N ASN A 238 -0.97 -22.52 -3.49
CA ASN A 238 -0.59 -21.59 -2.42
C ASN A 238 -0.29 -20.17 -2.94
N GLN A 239 -0.05 -19.99 -4.24
CA GLN A 239 0.15 -18.69 -4.87
C GLN A 239 -1.06 -18.32 -5.71
N ARG A 240 -1.68 -17.16 -5.44
CA ARG A 240 -2.95 -16.76 -6.08
C ARG A 240 -2.82 -16.57 -7.59
N ILE A 241 -1.69 -16.04 -8.05
CA ILE A 241 -1.34 -15.89 -9.46
C ILE A 241 -0.09 -16.72 -9.72
N SER A 242 -0.26 -17.95 -10.21
CA SER A 242 0.83 -18.90 -10.42
C SER A 242 1.23 -19.01 -11.89
N ALA A 243 2.52 -19.26 -12.14
CA ALA A 243 3.08 -19.55 -13.46
C ALA A 243 2.50 -20.81 -14.12
N CYS A 244 1.82 -21.69 -13.37
CA CYS A 244 1.10 -22.83 -13.96
C CYS A 244 -0.16 -22.45 -14.74
N ASN A 245 -0.63 -21.20 -14.63
CA ASN A 245 -1.83 -20.75 -15.30
C ASN A 245 -1.52 -20.07 -16.65
N SER A 246 -1.90 -20.73 -17.74
CA SER A 246 -1.76 -20.20 -19.10
C SER A 246 -2.82 -19.17 -19.50
N ASN A 247 -3.87 -19.00 -18.70
CA ASN A 247 -4.90 -17.99 -18.92
C ASN A 247 -5.42 -17.41 -17.58
N PRO A 248 -4.60 -16.57 -16.91
CA PRO A 248 -4.97 -16.01 -15.61
C PRO A 248 -6.14 -15.03 -15.65
N GLY A 249 -6.50 -14.50 -16.82
CA GLY A 249 -7.54 -13.47 -16.95
C GLY A 249 -7.08 -12.12 -16.40
N SER A 250 -8.02 -11.16 -16.30
CA SER A 250 -7.80 -9.86 -15.65
C SER A 250 -6.54 -9.10 -16.07
N GLY A 251 -6.20 -9.14 -17.36
CA GLY A 251 -5.04 -8.45 -17.95
C GLY A 251 -3.67 -9.01 -17.57
N MET A 252 -3.60 -10.14 -16.88
CA MET A 252 -2.37 -10.79 -16.46
C MET A 252 -1.67 -11.52 -17.61
N ASN A 253 -0.34 -11.59 -17.58
CA ASN A 253 0.44 -12.31 -18.57
C ASN A 253 0.29 -13.85 -18.38
N PRO A 254 0.15 -14.63 -19.47
CA PRO A 254 0.15 -16.09 -19.40
C PRO A 254 1.42 -16.68 -18.78
N ASN A 255 1.26 -17.69 -17.94
CA ASN A 255 2.36 -18.45 -17.31
C ASN A 255 3.35 -17.58 -16.52
N GLN A 256 2.88 -16.48 -15.94
CA GLN A 256 3.68 -15.62 -15.06
C GLN A 256 3.16 -15.74 -13.62
N GLY A 257 3.98 -16.28 -12.73
CA GLY A 257 3.77 -16.24 -11.29
C GLY A 257 4.01 -14.82 -10.78
N ARG A 258 3.08 -14.31 -9.97
CA ARG A 258 3.05 -12.93 -9.49
C ARG A 258 2.74 -12.88 -8.00
N GLY A 259 3.01 -11.74 -7.37
CA GLY A 259 2.79 -11.58 -5.95
C GLY A 259 2.87 -10.13 -5.48
N ALA A 260 3.01 -9.98 -4.17
CA ALA A 260 3.23 -8.70 -3.51
C ALA A 260 4.40 -8.87 -2.52
N PRO A 261 5.65 -8.98 -3.01
CA PRO A 261 6.82 -9.04 -2.14
C PRO A 261 6.98 -7.72 -1.39
N GLU A 262 7.81 -7.74 -0.35
CA GLU A 262 8.04 -6.60 0.54
C GLU A 262 9.54 -6.27 0.62
N ILE A 263 9.84 -4.97 0.69
CA ILE A 263 11.19 -4.44 0.94
C ILE A 263 11.10 -3.39 2.04
N ASP A 264 11.79 -3.62 3.15
CA ASP A 264 11.84 -2.71 4.27
C ASP A 264 13.11 -1.86 4.15
N ILE A 265 12.95 -0.55 3.92
CA ILE A 265 14.09 0.38 3.97
C ILE A 265 14.57 0.44 5.43
N LEU A 266 13.63 0.64 6.34
CA LEU A 266 13.82 0.44 7.77
C LEU A 266 12.50 0.07 8.43
N GLU A 267 12.58 -0.85 9.39
CA GLU A 267 11.47 -1.25 10.23
C GLU A 267 11.98 -1.54 11.64
N GLY A 268 11.33 -1.00 12.67
CA GLY A 268 11.68 -1.26 14.05
C GLY A 268 12.14 -0.04 14.83
N SER A 269 12.48 -0.26 16.10
CA SER A 269 12.72 0.79 17.08
C SER A 269 13.47 0.23 18.28
N GLY A 270 13.65 1.04 19.31
CA GLY A 270 14.39 0.66 20.51
C GLY A 270 15.88 0.75 20.23
N THR A 271 16.57 -0.38 20.33
CA THR A 271 18.02 -0.46 20.18
C THR A 271 18.44 -0.96 18.80
N THR A 272 17.50 -1.46 17.99
CA THR A 272 17.79 -2.14 16.72
C THR A 272 16.70 -1.85 15.68
N ILE A 273 17.07 -1.68 14.42
CA ILE A 273 16.15 -1.68 13.27
C ILE A 273 16.48 -2.85 12.35
N SER A 274 15.46 -3.37 11.67
CA SER A 274 15.57 -4.35 10.61
C SER A 274 15.45 -3.66 9.26
N SER A 275 16.23 -4.13 8.31
CA SER A 275 16.06 -3.86 6.89
C SER A 275 15.94 -5.22 6.21
N SER A 276 14.96 -5.40 5.33
CA SER A 276 14.66 -6.75 4.82
C SER A 276 14.08 -6.77 3.42
N ILE A 277 14.13 -7.96 2.82
CA ILE A 277 13.16 -8.37 1.81
C ILE A 277 12.37 -9.56 2.33
N GLN A 278 11.05 -9.51 2.16
CA GLN A 278 10.18 -10.62 2.52
C GLN A 278 9.67 -11.28 1.25
N LEU A 279 9.87 -12.60 1.19
CA LEU A 279 9.81 -13.38 -0.04
C LEU A 279 9.14 -14.74 0.19
N GLY A 280 8.31 -15.14 -0.77
CA GLY A 280 7.69 -16.45 -0.85
C GLY A 280 7.97 -17.13 -2.20
N PRO A 281 7.99 -18.48 -2.26
CA PRO A 281 7.96 -19.43 -1.14
C PRO A 281 9.23 -19.34 -0.29
N GLY A 282 9.16 -19.68 0.99
CA GLY A 282 10.36 -19.79 1.82
C GLY A 282 11.20 -21.03 1.50
N MET A 283 12.45 -21.01 1.95
CA MET A 283 13.41 -22.10 1.87
C MET A 283 12.98 -23.26 2.78
N PRO A 284 12.93 -24.52 2.29
CA PRO A 284 12.61 -25.65 3.16
C PRO A 284 13.66 -25.85 4.26
N THR A 285 13.26 -26.38 5.42
CA THR A 285 14.12 -26.53 6.61
C THR A 285 15.42 -27.28 6.34
N ASP A 286 15.40 -28.30 5.50
CA ASP A 286 16.58 -29.12 5.14
C ASP A 286 17.69 -28.32 4.42
N PHE A 287 17.36 -27.14 3.89
CA PHE A 287 18.32 -26.24 3.23
C PHE A 287 18.74 -25.05 4.12
N ARG A 288 18.11 -24.88 5.30
CA ARG A 288 18.38 -23.76 6.19
C ARG A 288 19.64 -24.03 7.01
N ILE A 289 20.41 -22.97 7.22
CA ILE A 289 21.54 -22.99 8.15
C ILE A 289 21.01 -22.56 9.52
N VAL A 290 21.26 -23.37 10.56
CA VAL A 290 20.88 -23.04 11.93
C VAL A 290 21.82 -21.96 12.46
N HIS A 291 21.29 -20.79 12.79
CA HIS A 291 22.08 -19.74 13.43
C HIS A 291 22.44 -20.15 14.89
N PRO A 292 23.64 -19.82 15.38
CA PRO A 292 23.96 -19.91 16.81
C PRO A 292 22.95 -19.17 17.67
N SER A 293 22.71 -19.70 18.87
CA SER A 293 22.01 -19.01 19.95
C SER A 293 22.64 -17.64 20.26
N ASP A 294 21.77 -16.69 20.60
CA ASP A 294 22.05 -15.29 20.95
C ASP A 294 23.37 -15.07 21.69
N ASP A 295 24.36 -14.53 20.98
CA ASP A 295 25.52 -13.90 21.60
C ASP A 295 25.32 -12.37 21.54
N PRO A 296 24.94 -11.73 22.67
CA PRO A 296 24.49 -10.35 22.72
C PRO A 296 25.61 -9.30 22.58
N GLY A 297 26.89 -9.70 22.46
CA GLY A 297 28.00 -8.78 22.70
C GLY A 297 28.97 -8.50 21.55
N VAL A 298 28.89 -9.17 20.39
CA VAL A 298 30.13 -9.37 19.60
C VAL A 298 30.15 -8.80 18.18
N GLY A 299 29.06 -8.20 17.68
CA GLY A 299 29.05 -7.52 16.37
C GLY A 299 30.06 -6.36 16.22
N CYS A 300 30.64 -5.90 17.33
CA CYS A 300 31.53 -4.74 17.41
C CYS A 300 33.02 -5.12 17.57
N LEU A 301 33.42 -6.36 17.27
CA LEU A 301 34.84 -6.73 17.29
C LEU A 301 35.52 -6.45 15.95
N LYS A 302 36.73 -5.89 16.03
CA LYS A 302 37.60 -5.75 14.87
C LYS A 302 38.00 -7.14 14.37
N GLN A 303 37.83 -7.37 13.07
CA GLN A 303 38.17 -8.61 12.38
C GLN A 303 39.39 -8.43 11.47
N ASP A 304 40.15 -9.50 11.34
CA ASP A 304 41.22 -9.62 10.35
C ASP A 304 40.73 -10.48 9.18
N TYR A 305 40.89 -9.96 7.96
CA TYR A 305 40.42 -10.64 6.74
C TYR A 305 41.03 -12.03 6.57
N ALA A 306 42.35 -12.17 6.76
CA ALA A 306 43.03 -13.45 6.53
C ALA A 306 42.53 -14.53 7.49
N THR A 307 42.26 -14.16 8.74
CA THR A 307 41.73 -15.04 9.78
C THR A 307 40.30 -15.51 9.46
N VAL A 308 39.41 -14.59 9.12
CA VAL A 308 38.02 -14.92 8.76
C VAL A 308 37.98 -15.74 7.48
N LYS A 309 38.75 -15.36 6.45
CA LYS A 309 38.84 -16.07 5.17
C LYS A 309 39.32 -17.51 5.34
N ALA A 310 40.35 -17.73 6.16
CA ALA A 310 40.84 -19.06 6.46
C ALA A 310 39.78 -19.93 7.15
N SER A 311 38.92 -19.33 7.97
CA SER A 311 37.83 -20.03 8.67
C SER A 311 36.70 -20.40 7.70
N VAL A 312 36.30 -19.49 6.82
CA VAL A 312 35.31 -19.74 5.76
C VAL A 312 35.80 -20.80 4.77
N ASP A 313 37.06 -20.73 4.32
CA ASP A 313 37.64 -21.70 3.36
C ASP A 313 37.72 -23.12 3.92
N LYS A 314 37.88 -23.27 5.23
CA LYS A 314 37.90 -24.58 5.90
C LYS A 314 36.50 -25.23 5.92
N GLY A 315 35.45 -24.45 5.68
CA GLY A 315 34.06 -24.84 5.90
C GLY A 315 33.74 -24.76 7.39
N ILE A 316 32.88 -23.81 7.76
CA ILE A 316 32.42 -23.63 9.13
C ILE A 316 31.38 -24.72 9.41
N THR A 317 31.82 -25.81 10.04
CA THR A 317 30.98 -26.97 10.38
C THR A 317 30.38 -26.88 11.79
N ASP A 318 30.81 -25.90 12.58
CA ASP A 318 30.26 -25.68 13.91
C ASP A 318 28.81 -25.23 13.78
N ASN A 319 27.93 -25.77 14.62
CA ASN A 319 26.54 -25.30 14.73
C ASN A 319 26.45 -23.85 15.29
N THR A 320 27.59 -23.18 15.51
CA THR A 320 27.66 -21.83 16.05
C THR A 320 28.67 -20.93 15.32
N CYS A 321 28.13 -19.85 14.75
CA CYS A 321 28.84 -18.81 14.01
C CYS A 321 29.10 -17.56 14.89
N THR A 322 30.32 -17.43 15.40
CA THR A 322 30.74 -16.27 16.22
C THR A 322 31.47 -15.24 15.34
N VAL A 323 31.59 -13.99 15.74
CA VAL A 323 32.37 -13.01 14.97
C VAL A 323 33.88 -13.31 14.93
N THR A 324 34.37 -14.28 15.71
CA THR A 324 35.79 -14.67 15.69
C THR A 324 36.10 -15.74 14.64
N ASN A 325 35.10 -16.55 14.28
CA ASN A 325 35.23 -17.62 13.29
C ASN A 325 34.37 -17.39 12.03
N CYS A 326 33.45 -16.43 12.05
CA CYS A 326 32.60 -16.05 10.92
C CYS A 326 32.79 -14.59 10.50
N PRO A 327 32.32 -14.24 9.28
CA PRO A 327 32.11 -12.85 8.88
C PRO A 327 31.30 -12.06 9.92
N GLY A 328 31.53 -10.75 10.02
CA GLY A 328 30.92 -9.86 11.03
C GLY A 328 29.38 -9.88 11.03
N SER A 329 28.79 -10.26 9.90
CA SER A 329 27.36 -10.51 9.71
C SER A 329 26.81 -11.75 10.42
N LYS A 330 27.67 -12.61 10.97
CA LYS A 330 27.34 -13.98 11.41
C LYS A 330 26.69 -14.85 10.30
N ASP A 331 27.00 -14.53 9.05
CA ASP A 331 26.65 -15.37 7.90
C ASP A 331 27.93 -16.09 7.41
N PRO A 332 28.02 -17.43 7.56
CA PRO A 332 29.18 -18.20 7.12
C PRO A 332 29.35 -18.20 5.59
N ASN A 333 28.35 -17.75 4.82
CA ASN A 333 28.38 -17.65 3.36
C ASN A 333 28.47 -16.20 2.86
N ALA A 334 28.72 -15.23 3.75
CA ALA A 334 28.85 -13.85 3.34
C ALA A 334 29.95 -13.70 2.27
N ASP A 335 29.70 -12.82 1.28
CA ASP A 335 30.77 -12.43 0.37
C ASP A 335 31.91 -11.76 1.16
N LEU A 336 33.15 -12.11 0.82
CA LEU A 336 34.37 -11.53 1.40
C LEU A 336 35.22 -10.82 0.33
N SER A 337 34.66 -10.63 -0.86
CA SER A 337 35.28 -9.81 -1.90
C SER A 337 35.35 -8.34 -1.49
N PHE A 338 36.12 -7.56 -2.25
CA PHE A 338 36.18 -6.12 -2.04
C PHE A 338 34.85 -5.45 -2.38
N ILE A 339 34.42 -4.51 -1.54
CA ILE A 339 33.22 -3.69 -1.78
C ILE A 339 33.46 -2.83 -3.01
N ASP A 340 32.73 -3.07 -4.10
CA ASP A 340 32.76 -2.31 -5.36
C ASP A 340 34.16 -1.97 -5.89
N GLY A 341 35.09 -2.92 -5.80
CA GLY A 341 36.47 -2.72 -6.26
C GLY A 341 37.34 -1.86 -5.33
N SER A 342 36.91 -1.67 -4.08
CA SER A 342 37.75 -1.18 -2.99
C SER A 342 39.06 -1.98 -2.91
N LYS A 343 40.10 -1.39 -2.32
CA LYS A 343 41.38 -2.06 -2.06
C LYS A 343 41.58 -2.39 -0.59
N THR A 344 40.67 -1.95 0.26
CA THR A 344 40.80 -1.98 1.72
C THR A 344 39.59 -2.58 2.41
N ASP A 345 38.40 -2.32 1.87
CA ASP A 345 37.14 -2.68 2.51
C ASP A 345 36.55 -3.92 1.84
N HIS A 346 36.30 -4.92 2.68
CA HIS A 346 35.72 -6.20 2.28
C HIS A 346 34.30 -6.30 2.80
N TRP A 347 33.44 -6.93 2.01
CA TRP A 347 32.17 -7.43 2.52
C TRP A 347 32.42 -8.39 3.69
N GLY A 348 31.52 -8.39 4.67
CA GLY A 348 31.57 -9.33 5.80
C GLY A 348 32.75 -9.17 6.76
N ILE A 349 33.62 -8.18 6.62
CA ILE A 349 34.77 -7.96 7.52
C ILE A 349 34.63 -6.64 8.29
N ASN A 350 34.55 -6.73 9.61
CA ASN A 350 34.54 -5.56 10.48
C ASN A 350 35.95 -5.03 10.74
N THR A 351 36.56 -4.34 9.77
CA THR A 351 37.95 -3.85 9.85
C THR A 351 38.17 -2.75 10.90
N ASN A 352 37.12 -2.05 11.32
CA ASN A 352 37.19 -0.92 12.26
C ASN A 352 36.63 -1.22 13.67
N GLY A 353 36.05 -2.41 13.88
CA GLY A 353 35.43 -2.77 15.18
C GLY A 353 34.19 -1.95 15.51
N THR A 354 33.53 -1.36 14.52
CA THR A 354 32.22 -0.72 14.69
C THR A 354 31.14 -1.79 14.73
N CYS A 355 30.05 -1.59 15.45
CA CYS A 355 29.00 -2.61 15.49
C CYS A 355 28.40 -2.86 14.10
N PHE A 356 28.57 -4.09 13.62
CA PHE A 356 28.09 -4.55 12.33
C PHE A 356 26.65 -5.06 12.46
N SER A 357 25.89 -5.10 11.35
CA SER A 357 24.62 -5.84 11.36
C SER A 357 24.81 -7.30 11.68
N THR A 358 23.77 -7.88 12.25
CA THR A 358 23.57 -9.32 12.18
C THR A 358 22.63 -9.66 11.03
N MET A 359 23.03 -10.56 10.13
CA MET A 359 22.18 -11.07 9.05
C MET A 359 21.25 -12.16 9.56
N ASN A 360 20.03 -12.14 9.07
CA ASN A 360 19.07 -13.22 9.12
C ASN A 360 18.97 -13.82 7.70
N GLY A 361 19.62 -14.97 7.51
CA GLY A 361 19.75 -15.63 6.23
C GLY A 361 18.61 -16.61 5.98
N TYR A 362 17.40 -16.10 5.71
CA TYR A 362 16.16 -16.88 5.52
C TYR A 362 15.58 -17.47 6.82
N THR A 363 15.10 -16.61 7.72
CA THR A 363 14.12 -17.01 8.73
C THR A 363 12.85 -16.18 8.55
N GLY A 364 11.71 -16.84 8.62
CA GLY A 364 10.39 -16.20 8.51
C GLY A 364 9.32 -17.17 9.01
N ASP A 365 8.07 -16.82 8.75
CA ASP A 365 6.92 -17.53 9.32
C ASP A 365 6.29 -18.55 8.38
N TYR A 366 5.55 -19.48 8.98
CA TYR A 366 4.70 -20.42 8.28
C TYR A 366 3.26 -19.93 8.26
N LEU A 367 2.76 -19.58 7.07
CA LEU A 367 1.44 -19.01 6.88
C LEU A 367 0.42 -20.11 6.58
N CYS A 368 -0.70 -20.10 7.31
CA CYS A 368 -1.75 -21.10 7.19
C CYS A 368 -3.15 -20.49 7.21
N SER A 369 -4.07 -21.15 6.52
CA SER A 369 -5.50 -20.93 6.73
C SER A 369 -5.94 -21.43 8.12
N PRO A 370 -6.96 -20.83 8.77
CA PRO A 370 -7.54 -21.31 10.03
C PRO A 370 -7.94 -22.79 9.96
N GLY A 371 -7.61 -23.54 11.02
CA GLY A 371 -7.90 -24.97 11.13
C GLY A 371 -7.11 -25.86 10.19
N ASN A 372 -6.02 -25.36 9.61
CA ASN A 372 -5.06 -26.20 8.91
C ASN A 372 -4.21 -26.96 9.92
N THR A 373 -4.18 -28.29 9.77
CA THR A 373 -3.48 -29.22 10.67
C THR A 373 -2.04 -29.51 10.26
N ALA A 374 -1.48 -28.76 9.30
CA ALA A 374 -0.06 -28.91 8.96
C ALA A 374 0.83 -28.60 10.18
N ALA A 375 1.87 -29.41 10.37
CA ALA A 375 2.66 -29.43 11.61
C ALA A 375 3.34 -28.09 11.97
N LEU A 376 3.60 -27.23 10.98
CA LEU A 376 4.25 -25.94 11.17
C LEU A 376 3.25 -24.78 11.33
N CYS A 377 1.94 -25.03 11.22
CA CYS A 377 0.95 -23.97 11.43
C CYS A 377 0.96 -23.52 12.90
N PRO A 378 1.00 -22.21 13.19
CA PRO A 378 1.10 -21.69 14.55
C PRO A 378 -0.18 -21.90 15.37
N GLN A 379 -1.33 -22.06 14.73
CA GLN A 379 -2.63 -22.25 15.38
C GLN A 379 -3.42 -23.42 14.76
N PRO A 380 -2.99 -24.68 14.96
CA PRO A 380 -3.67 -25.84 14.39
C PRO A 380 -5.06 -26.08 15.00
N ASP A 381 -5.29 -25.57 16.21
CA ASP A 381 -6.56 -25.69 16.95
C ASP A 381 -7.60 -24.63 16.55
N ALA A 382 -7.22 -23.66 15.71
CA ALA A 382 -8.17 -22.68 15.21
C ALA A 382 -9.30 -23.38 14.43
N PRO A 383 -10.56 -22.91 14.54
CA PRO A 383 -11.65 -23.50 13.79
C PRO A 383 -11.45 -23.32 12.28
N LYS A 384 -11.76 -24.36 11.52
CA LYS A 384 -11.74 -24.29 10.05
C LYS A 384 -12.81 -23.32 9.55
N ASN A 385 -12.42 -22.42 8.65
CA ASN A 385 -13.35 -21.55 7.93
C ASN A 385 -13.66 -22.14 6.54
N ASP A 386 -14.88 -22.66 6.35
CA ASP A 386 -15.29 -23.30 5.09
C ASP A 386 -15.40 -22.32 3.90
N ASN A 387 -15.43 -21.01 4.16
CA ASN A 387 -15.44 -19.99 3.10
C ASN A 387 -14.04 -19.64 2.58
N MET A 388 -12.98 -20.19 3.20
CA MET A 388 -11.61 -19.96 2.77
C MET A 388 -10.99 -21.21 2.15
N LYS A 389 -10.24 -21.01 1.08
CA LYS A 389 -9.41 -22.08 0.50
C LYS A 389 -8.31 -22.42 1.49
N VAL A 390 -8.14 -23.71 1.78
CA VAL A 390 -7.08 -24.20 2.66
C VAL A 390 -5.73 -23.95 2.00
N PHE A 391 -4.80 -23.38 2.75
CA PHE A 391 -3.42 -23.18 2.31
C PHE A 391 -2.46 -23.33 3.49
N ALA A 392 -1.22 -23.67 3.18
CA ALA A 392 -0.10 -23.71 4.12
C ALA A 392 1.20 -23.56 3.33
N TYR A 393 1.98 -22.53 3.64
CA TYR A 393 3.28 -22.31 3.00
C TYR A 393 4.21 -21.49 3.91
N GLN A 394 5.50 -21.72 3.74
CA GLN A 394 6.53 -20.93 4.39
C GLN A 394 6.77 -19.62 3.60
N MET A 395 7.03 -18.54 4.31
CA MET A 395 7.66 -17.33 3.78
C MET A 395 9.01 -17.09 4.48
N ASP A 396 9.88 -16.28 3.89
CA ASP A 396 11.13 -15.86 4.53
C ASP A 396 11.28 -14.35 4.54
N ALA A 397 11.94 -13.85 5.57
CA ALA A 397 12.60 -12.55 5.52
C ALA A 397 14.11 -12.80 5.38
N VAL A 398 14.70 -12.23 4.34
CA VAL A 398 16.16 -12.07 4.27
C VAL A 398 16.43 -10.67 4.78
N SER A 399 16.96 -10.59 6.00
CA SER A 399 17.03 -9.33 6.72
C SER A 399 18.37 -9.09 7.37
N ALA A 400 18.56 -7.87 7.81
CA ALA A 400 19.69 -7.45 8.59
C ALA A 400 19.24 -6.55 9.71
N ASN A 401 19.71 -6.87 10.92
CA ASN A 401 19.40 -6.13 12.13
C ASN A 401 20.58 -5.25 12.51
N TRP A 402 20.34 -3.95 12.63
CA TRP A 402 21.34 -2.91 12.87
C TRP A 402 21.11 -2.24 14.21
N PRO A 403 22.12 -2.20 15.10
CA PRO A 403 22.05 -1.33 16.27
C PRO A 403 21.90 0.13 15.85
N ILE A 404 21.03 0.88 16.53
CA ILE A 404 20.75 2.27 16.16
C ILE A 404 21.33 3.25 17.15
N HIS A 405 21.72 4.41 16.64
CA HIS A 405 22.24 5.52 17.44
C HIS A 405 21.11 6.44 17.89
N VAL A 406 21.32 7.13 19.02
CA VAL A 406 20.36 8.11 19.56
C VAL A 406 20.03 9.20 18.53
N ALA A 407 20.98 9.53 17.65
CA ALA A 407 20.80 10.45 16.52
C ALA A 407 19.57 10.13 15.66
N ALA A 408 19.21 8.86 15.48
CA ALA A 408 18.03 8.47 14.71
C ALA A 408 16.72 9.01 15.30
N TYR A 409 16.69 9.29 16.61
CA TYR A 409 15.53 9.82 17.32
C TYR A 409 15.58 11.34 17.55
N THR A 410 16.78 11.93 17.50
CA THR A 410 16.99 13.35 17.83
C THR A 410 17.29 14.23 16.61
N ASP A 411 17.61 13.64 15.46
CA ASP A 411 17.92 14.35 14.22
C ASP A 411 17.43 13.56 12.99
N PHE A 412 17.50 14.19 11.81
CA PHE A 412 17.19 13.56 10.55
C PHE A 412 18.39 12.80 10.00
N LEU A 413 18.20 11.51 9.72
CA LEU A 413 19.17 10.66 9.05
C LEU A 413 18.68 10.29 7.65
N VAL A 414 19.62 10.13 6.73
CA VAL A 414 19.33 9.80 5.33
C VAL A 414 19.48 8.30 5.11
N TYR A 415 18.35 7.60 4.99
CA TYR A 415 18.30 6.20 4.64
C TYR A 415 18.12 6.04 3.14
N GLN A 416 18.84 5.09 2.57
CA GLN A 416 18.89 4.89 1.13
C GLN A 416 18.73 3.41 0.79
N LEU A 417 18.00 3.15 -0.28
CA LEU A 417 17.82 1.83 -0.87
C LEU A 417 18.13 1.90 -2.35
N GLU A 418 19.12 1.15 -2.81
CA GLU A 418 19.41 0.97 -4.23
C GLU A 418 18.94 -0.43 -4.66
N TRP A 419 18.00 -0.48 -5.61
CA TRP A 419 17.34 -1.70 -6.08
C TRP A 419 17.50 -1.83 -7.59
N VAL A 420 18.23 -2.86 -8.01
CA VAL A 420 18.41 -3.23 -9.42
C VAL A 420 17.79 -4.61 -9.63
N MET A 421 16.96 -4.74 -10.66
CA MET A 421 16.20 -5.94 -10.96
C MET A 421 16.98 -6.95 -11.83
N GLY A 422 16.39 -8.14 -12.03
CA GLY A 422 16.92 -9.19 -12.90
C GLY A 422 18.01 -10.04 -12.24
N ASN A 423 18.50 -11.04 -12.99
CA ASN A 423 19.40 -12.08 -12.47
C ASN A 423 20.79 -11.61 -12.02
N SER A 424 21.19 -10.40 -12.43
CA SER A 424 22.44 -9.74 -11.99
C SER A 424 22.19 -8.52 -11.10
N GLY A 425 20.93 -8.33 -10.70
CA GLY A 425 20.49 -7.27 -9.83
C GLY A 425 20.85 -7.49 -8.36
N TYR A 426 20.36 -6.59 -7.51
CA TYR A 426 20.62 -6.56 -6.08
C TYR A 426 19.66 -5.59 -5.38
N VAL A 427 19.48 -5.76 -4.07
CA VAL A 427 18.95 -4.71 -3.19
C VAL A 427 20.05 -4.35 -2.20
N ARG A 428 20.38 -3.06 -2.10
CA ARG A 428 21.44 -2.55 -1.22
C ARG A 428 20.89 -1.43 -0.35
N TRP A 429 21.16 -1.51 0.95
CA TRP A 429 20.81 -0.47 1.91
C TRP A 429 22.03 0.38 2.23
N MET A 430 21.79 1.66 2.46
CA MET A 430 22.82 2.65 2.75
C MET A 430 22.32 3.63 3.82
N LEU A 431 23.24 4.12 4.65
CA LEU A 431 23.00 5.22 5.59
C LEU A 431 23.96 6.35 5.24
N ALA A 432 23.42 7.51 4.88
CA ALA A 432 24.21 8.68 4.47
C ALA A 432 25.30 8.35 3.41
N GLY A 433 24.94 7.56 2.40
CA GLY A 433 25.82 7.15 1.30
C GLY A 433 26.77 6.00 1.62
N GLN A 434 26.77 5.47 2.85
CA GLN A 434 27.61 4.34 3.23
C GLN A 434 26.84 3.02 3.09
N PRO A 435 27.33 2.06 2.28
CA PRO A 435 26.74 0.72 2.19
C PRO A 435 26.68 0.04 3.54
N ILE A 436 25.49 -0.45 3.85
CA ILE A 436 25.14 -1.14 5.07
C ILE A 436 25.22 -2.66 4.80
N PHE A 437 24.41 -3.16 3.86
CA PHE A 437 24.45 -4.52 3.31
C PHE A 437 23.82 -4.59 1.92
N GLU A 438 24.04 -5.72 1.24
CA GLU A 438 23.47 -6.02 -0.06
C GLU A 438 22.94 -7.46 -0.09
N ILE A 439 21.78 -7.64 -0.70
CA ILE A 439 21.26 -8.94 -1.12
C ILE A 439 21.37 -9.02 -2.64
N PRO A 440 22.35 -9.76 -3.20
CA PRO A 440 22.46 -9.95 -4.63
C PRO A 440 21.35 -10.88 -5.13
N ALA A 441 20.87 -10.68 -6.35
CA ALA A 441 19.82 -11.51 -6.97
C ALA A 441 20.18 -13.01 -6.93
N LYS A 442 21.47 -13.34 -7.05
CA LYS A 442 21.98 -14.71 -6.95
C LYS A 442 21.56 -15.43 -5.66
N ALA A 443 21.47 -14.73 -4.53
CA ALA A 443 21.02 -15.33 -3.28
C ALA A 443 19.60 -15.93 -3.42
N LEU A 444 18.75 -15.27 -4.22
CA LEU A 444 17.35 -15.67 -4.45
C LEU A 444 17.20 -16.67 -5.61
N THR A 445 17.97 -16.47 -6.69
CA THR A 445 17.82 -17.22 -7.95
C THR A 445 18.66 -18.50 -8.02
N ASP A 446 19.70 -18.60 -7.20
CA ASP A 446 20.60 -19.75 -7.13
C ASP A 446 20.74 -20.29 -5.69
N PRO A 447 19.61 -20.62 -5.00
CA PRO A 447 19.67 -21.15 -3.65
C PRO A 447 20.17 -22.61 -3.66
N PRO A 448 20.71 -23.13 -2.54
CA PRO A 448 21.18 -24.52 -2.42
C PRO A 448 20.15 -25.53 -2.92
N GLN A 449 20.59 -26.55 -3.67
CA GLN A 449 19.71 -27.56 -4.26
C GLN A 449 20.14 -28.98 -3.89
N ASP A 450 19.16 -29.84 -3.62
CA ASP A 450 19.35 -31.28 -3.60
C ASP A 450 19.25 -31.85 -5.03
N SER A 451 19.49 -33.15 -5.19
CA SER A 451 19.37 -33.82 -6.50
C SER A 451 17.95 -33.72 -7.09
N ALA A 452 16.93 -33.58 -6.24
CA ALA A 452 15.53 -33.44 -6.63
C ALA A 452 15.10 -31.99 -6.88
N LYS A 453 15.99 -31.00 -6.67
CA LYS A 453 15.74 -29.57 -6.81
C LYS A 453 14.52 -29.07 -6.03
N LYS A 454 14.40 -29.47 -4.77
CA LYS A 454 13.25 -29.17 -3.91
C LYS A 454 13.26 -27.77 -3.31
N ASN A 455 14.36 -27.02 -3.42
CA ASN A 455 14.42 -25.66 -2.90
C ASN A 455 13.89 -24.67 -3.95
N PRO A 456 12.74 -24.00 -3.73
CA PRO A 456 12.13 -23.15 -4.77
C PRO A 456 13.03 -21.98 -5.16
N LYS A 457 13.34 -21.89 -6.45
CA LYS A 457 14.09 -20.78 -7.03
C LYS A 457 13.18 -19.57 -7.16
N LYS A 458 13.55 -18.48 -6.49
CA LYS A 458 12.80 -17.22 -6.57
C LYS A 458 13.35 -16.37 -7.71
N ILE A 459 12.63 -15.33 -8.09
CA ILE A 459 13.15 -14.25 -8.92
C ILE A 459 13.57 -13.09 -8.04
N MET A 460 14.45 -12.25 -8.58
CA MET A 460 14.66 -10.93 -7.99
C MET A 460 13.31 -10.19 -7.91
N ILE A 461 13.15 -9.29 -6.93
CA ILE A 461 11.93 -8.50 -6.83
C ILE A 461 11.80 -7.67 -8.10
N GLU A 462 10.70 -7.89 -8.82
CA GLU A 462 10.39 -7.27 -10.11
C GLU A 462 8.96 -6.70 -10.15
N GLU A 463 8.18 -6.83 -9.08
CA GLU A 463 6.83 -6.24 -9.00
C GLU A 463 6.92 -4.70 -8.95
N PRO A 464 5.99 -3.95 -9.58
CA PRO A 464 5.88 -2.51 -9.32
C PRO A 464 5.47 -2.31 -7.85
N MET A 465 6.29 -1.58 -7.10
CA MET A 465 6.09 -1.39 -5.66
C MET A 465 5.65 0.02 -5.33
N TYR A 466 4.83 0.18 -4.30
CA TYR A 466 4.43 1.47 -3.73
C TYR A 466 5.07 1.65 -2.36
N MET A 467 5.24 2.92 -1.95
CA MET A 467 5.84 3.28 -0.67
C MET A 467 4.79 3.29 0.44
N ILE A 468 5.20 2.85 1.62
CA ILE A 468 4.42 2.84 2.86
C ILE A 468 5.29 3.43 3.97
N PHE A 469 4.68 4.24 4.82
CA PHE A 469 5.30 4.64 6.08
C PHE A 469 4.27 4.83 7.17
N ASN A 470 4.60 4.32 8.36
CA ASN A 470 3.67 4.24 9.48
C ASN A 470 4.38 4.33 10.84
N VAL A 471 3.58 4.57 11.88
CA VAL A 471 3.97 4.42 13.28
C VAL A 471 3.00 3.44 13.92
N ALA A 472 3.46 2.20 14.10
CA ALA A 472 2.70 1.08 14.64
C ALA A 472 3.02 0.80 16.10
N LEU A 473 2.20 -0.02 16.77
CA LEU A 473 2.46 -0.55 18.09
C LEU A 473 2.01 -2.03 18.16
N SER A 474 2.80 -2.88 18.80
CA SER A 474 2.42 -4.28 19.00
C SER A 474 2.74 -4.74 20.41
N SER A 475 2.01 -5.77 20.84
CA SER A 475 2.29 -6.49 22.09
C SER A 475 3.43 -7.51 21.99
N THR A 476 3.78 -7.95 20.78
CA THR A 476 4.73 -9.06 20.55
C THR A 476 6.10 -8.61 20.02
N TRP A 477 6.23 -7.35 19.60
CA TRP A 477 7.48 -6.81 19.06
C TRP A 477 8.55 -6.47 20.12
N GLY A 478 9.80 -6.34 19.65
CA GLY A 478 10.95 -5.99 20.51
C GLY A 478 10.83 -4.61 21.16
N SER A 479 10.26 -3.64 20.44
CA SER A 479 9.81 -2.36 20.99
C SER A 479 8.30 -2.38 21.17
N LYS A 480 7.86 -2.00 22.38
CA LYS A 480 6.45 -2.03 22.76
C LYS A 480 6.14 -0.92 23.76
N PRO A 481 4.89 -0.44 23.80
CA PRO A 481 4.47 0.51 24.81
C PRO A 481 4.51 -0.10 26.22
N PRO A 482 4.60 0.74 27.27
CA PRO A 482 4.35 0.27 28.62
C PRO A 482 2.98 -0.41 28.73
N ASN A 483 2.92 -1.48 29.52
CA ASN A 483 1.70 -2.29 29.72
C ASN A 483 1.01 -2.72 28.41
N PRO A 484 1.69 -3.50 27.53
CA PRO A 484 1.13 -3.90 26.24
C PRO A 484 -0.20 -4.66 26.41
N GLY A 485 -1.19 -4.31 25.60
CA GLY A 485 -2.56 -4.86 25.71
C GLY A 485 -3.44 -4.14 26.74
N GLU A 486 -2.93 -3.12 27.42
CA GLU A 486 -3.67 -2.25 28.33
C GLU A 486 -3.42 -0.77 28.02
N ALA A 487 -4.05 0.13 28.78
CA ALA A 487 -3.73 1.55 28.72
C ALA A 487 -2.26 1.79 29.11
N CYS A 488 -1.62 2.79 28.51
CA CYS A 488 -0.18 3.03 28.67
C CYS A 488 0.26 3.06 30.14
N ARG A 489 -0.49 3.75 31.01
CA ARG A 489 -0.16 3.89 32.43
C ARG A 489 -0.47 2.65 33.28
N GLY A 490 -1.22 1.68 32.78
CA GLY A 490 -1.70 0.56 33.59
C GLY A 490 -2.45 1.06 34.82
N ASP A 491 -2.01 0.64 36.01
CA ASP A 491 -2.53 1.11 37.30
C ASP A 491 -1.94 2.46 37.79
N GLY A 492 -0.95 3.00 37.07
CA GLY A 492 -0.28 4.26 37.38
C GLY A 492 0.81 4.17 38.46
N SER A 493 1.17 2.97 38.93
CA SER A 493 2.18 2.80 39.98
C SER A 493 3.63 2.95 39.48
N ASP A 494 3.88 2.69 38.20
CA ASP A 494 5.22 2.79 37.59
C ASP A 494 5.52 4.23 37.12
N ALA A 495 6.34 4.93 37.89
CA ALA A 495 6.71 6.31 37.61
C ALA A 495 7.47 6.49 36.27
N VAL A 496 8.21 5.48 35.79
CA VAL A 496 8.91 5.55 34.51
C VAL A 496 7.91 5.35 33.37
N ALA A 497 6.99 4.40 33.49
CA ALA A 497 5.90 4.22 32.53
C ALA A 497 5.09 5.51 32.40
N ASN A 498 4.70 6.13 33.52
CA ASN A 498 3.94 7.38 33.52
C ASN A 498 4.65 8.49 32.73
N LYS A 499 5.96 8.70 32.93
CA LYS A 499 6.73 9.71 32.17
C LYS A 499 6.84 9.40 30.67
N ILE A 500 6.92 8.12 30.31
CA ILE A 500 6.88 7.69 28.90
C ILE A 500 5.50 7.99 28.31
N CYS A 501 4.43 7.65 29.03
CA CYS A 501 3.06 7.92 28.60
C CYS A 501 2.77 9.42 28.48
N ASP A 502 3.35 10.25 29.36
CA ASP A 502 3.27 11.72 29.31
C ASP A 502 3.96 12.32 28.08
N SER A 503 4.78 11.53 27.37
CA SER A 503 5.51 11.98 26.18
C SER A 503 4.76 11.75 24.87
N PHE A 504 3.61 11.06 24.88
CA PHE A 504 2.74 11.02 23.71
C PHE A 504 2.11 12.42 23.46
N PRO A 505 1.92 12.85 22.20
CA PRO A 505 2.20 12.14 20.94
C PRO A 505 3.69 11.93 20.60
N LEU A 506 3.99 10.80 19.98
CA LEU A 506 5.31 10.49 19.42
C LEU A 506 5.27 10.60 17.89
N TYR A 507 6.28 11.24 17.29
CA TYR A 507 6.27 11.64 15.87
C TYR A 507 7.42 11.00 15.10
N MET A 508 7.08 10.28 14.02
CA MET A 508 8.01 10.06 12.91
C MET A 508 7.94 11.27 12.00
N LYS A 509 9.08 11.84 11.62
CA LYS A 509 9.15 13.04 10.76
C LYS A 509 9.96 12.74 9.52
N ILE A 510 9.44 13.05 8.34
CA ILE A 510 10.12 12.87 7.05
C ILE A 510 10.30 14.25 6.41
N ASP A 511 11.56 14.64 6.22
CA ASP A 511 11.94 15.91 5.59
C ASP A 511 11.72 15.85 4.08
N TYR A 512 12.17 14.77 3.43
CA TYR A 512 11.91 14.53 2.02
C TYR A 512 11.96 13.04 1.67
N ILE A 513 11.35 12.71 0.53
CA ILE A 513 11.53 11.44 -0.19
C ILE A 513 11.93 11.76 -1.62
N ARG A 514 12.94 11.07 -2.15
CA ARG A 514 13.40 11.21 -3.54
C ARG A 514 13.65 9.83 -4.16
N LEU A 515 13.24 9.66 -5.41
CA LEU A 515 13.45 8.44 -6.20
C LEU A 515 14.19 8.77 -7.50
N TYR A 516 15.21 7.99 -7.80
CA TYR A 516 16.04 8.10 -9.00
C TYR A 516 16.03 6.80 -9.79
N GLN A 517 15.99 6.86 -11.12
CA GLN A 517 16.01 5.67 -11.99
C GLN A 517 16.86 5.92 -13.24
N ASP A 518 17.39 4.84 -13.83
CA ASP A 518 17.84 4.89 -15.22
C ASP A 518 16.63 5.08 -16.15
N THR A 519 16.54 6.24 -16.81
CA THR A 519 15.47 6.57 -17.76
C THR A 519 15.84 6.28 -19.21
N SER A 520 17.00 5.66 -19.45
CA SER A 520 17.45 5.28 -20.78
C SER A 520 16.47 4.30 -21.45
N LYS A 521 16.46 4.28 -22.78
CA LYS A 521 15.53 3.45 -23.57
C LYS A 521 15.67 1.94 -23.32
N ASN A 522 16.82 1.49 -22.83
CA ASN A 522 17.12 0.08 -22.58
C ASN A 522 17.00 -0.29 -21.10
N SER A 523 16.66 0.66 -20.24
CA SER A 523 16.42 0.42 -18.83
C SER A 523 15.28 -0.57 -18.64
N THR A 524 15.43 -1.44 -17.65
CA THR A 524 14.35 -2.30 -17.16
C THR A 524 13.53 -1.62 -16.07
N MET A 525 13.99 -0.48 -15.55
CA MET A 525 13.28 0.29 -14.54
C MET A 525 12.06 0.99 -15.15
N ALA A 526 11.03 1.17 -14.33
CA ALA A 526 9.81 1.84 -14.77
C ALA A 526 9.20 2.66 -13.64
N VAL A 527 8.61 3.80 -14.00
CA VAL A 527 7.65 4.52 -13.16
C VAL A 527 6.24 4.09 -13.58
N GLY A 528 5.42 3.76 -12.60
CA GLY A 528 4.02 3.41 -12.77
C GLY A 528 3.64 2.10 -12.11
N CYS A 529 2.34 1.95 -11.85
CA CYS A 529 1.77 0.80 -11.17
C CYS A 529 1.38 -0.36 -12.11
N ASP A 530 1.34 -0.11 -13.43
CA ASP A 530 0.86 -1.08 -14.43
C ASP A 530 1.85 -1.25 -15.60
N PRO A 531 3.12 -1.60 -15.32
CA PRO A 531 4.12 -1.86 -16.36
C PRO A 531 3.72 -3.08 -17.19
N LYS A 532 4.03 -3.08 -18.50
CA LYS A 532 3.70 -4.22 -19.39
C LYS A 532 4.35 -5.54 -18.94
N SER A 533 5.51 -5.48 -18.31
CA SER A 533 6.20 -6.65 -17.76
C SER A 533 5.44 -7.27 -16.59
N HIS A 534 4.73 -6.46 -15.82
CA HIS A 534 4.09 -6.82 -14.56
C HIS A 534 2.74 -6.07 -14.39
N PRO A 535 1.74 -6.32 -15.26
CA PRO A 535 0.46 -5.60 -15.20
C PRO A 535 -0.25 -5.87 -13.87
N THR A 536 -0.93 -4.85 -13.34
CA THR A 536 -1.72 -4.95 -12.10
C THR A 536 -3.09 -4.31 -12.21
N LYS A 537 -3.29 -3.38 -13.16
CA LYS A 537 -4.45 -2.50 -13.17
C LYS A 537 -5.76 -3.27 -13.30
N GLN A 538 -5.88 -4.11 -14.33
CA GLN A 538 -7.14 -4.81 -14.58
C GLN A 538 -7.45 -5.81 -13.45
N TRP A 539 -6.44 -6.46 -12.88
CA TRP A 539 -6.60 -7.32 -11.71
C TRP A 539 -7.17 -6.58 -10.50
N ILE A 540 -6.57 -5.44 -10.14
CA ILE A 540 -7.05 -4.63 -9.00
C ILE A 540 -8.48 -4.16 -9.27
N GLN A 541 -8.81 -3.76 -10.50
CA GLN A 541 -10.17 -3.33 -10.85
C GLN A 541 -11.19 -4.46 -10.74
N ASP A 542 -10.86 -5.65 -11.24
CA ASP A 542 -11.75 -6.82 -11.14
C ASP A 542 -11.95 -7.29 -9.70
N HIS A 543 -11.05 -6.90 -8.79
CA HIS A 543 -11.04 -7.29 -7.37
C HIS A 543 -11.16 -6.10 -6.41
N ILE A 544 -11.65 -4.94 -6.85
CA ILE A 544 -11.50 -3.67 -6.12
C ILE A 544 -12.04 -3.70 -4.68
N ASN A 545 -13.06 -4.52 -4.41
CA ASN A 545 -13.64 -4.71 -3.08
C ASN A 545 -12.66 -5.31 -2.06
N GLU A 546 -11.57 -5.94 -2.51
CA GLU A 546 -10.52 -6.47 -1.64
C GLU A 546 -9.49 -5.41 -1.25
N TYR A 547 -9.50 -4.26 -1.93
CA TYR A 547 -8.49 -3.21 -1.80
C TYR A 547 -9.02 -1.95 -1.14
N GLN A 548 -10.32 -1.85 -0.83
CA GLN A 548 -10.91 -0.64 -0.24
C GLN A 548 -12.05 -0.97 0.72
N ASP A 549 -12.35 -0.03 1.59
CA ASP A 549 -13.55 0.00 2.42
C ASP A 549 -14.14 1.43 2.44
N ASP A 550 -15.18 1.65 3.25
CA ASP A 550 -15.93 2.90 3.27
C ASP A 550 -15.07 4.12 3.67
N ASP A 551 -14.02 3.90 4.46
CA ASP A 551 -13.13 4.95 4.94
C ASP A 551 -11.88 5.09 4.05
N ASN A 552 -11.50 4.03 3.33
CA ASN A 552 -10.24 3.92 2.60
C ASN A 552 -10.42 3.67 1.08
N LEU A 553 -11.28 4.44 0.45
CA LEU A 553 -11.60 4.31 -0.99
C LEU A 553 -10.38 4.44 -1.90
N ALA A 554 -10.34 3.64 -2.96
CA ALA A 554 -9.42 3.83 -4.08
C ALA A 554 -9.93 4.96 -4.97
N VAL A 555 -9.29 6.14 -4.87
CA VAL A 555 -9.73 7.35 -5.58
C VAL A 555 -8.68 7.80 -6.58
N ASP A 556 -9.05 7.80 -7.86
CA ASP A 556 -8.28 8.44 -8.93
C ASP A 556 -8.23 9.96 -8.71
N VAL A 557 -7.02 10.53 -8.75
CA VAL A 557 -6.82 11.97 -8.57
C VAL A 557 -6.40 12.62 -9.89
N SER A 558 -7.16 13.61 -10.33
CA SER A 558 -6.80 14.47 -11.47
C SER A 558 -6.27 15.81 -10.97
N GLY A 559 -5.08 16.18 -11.41
CA GLY A 559 -4.38 17.37 -10.95
C GLY A 559 -3.74 17.17 -9.59
N LYS A 560 -3.61 18.26 -8.83
CA LYS A 560 -3.00 18.36 -7.50
C LYS A 560 -1.50 18.07 -7.42
N GLY A 561 -0.84 17.77 -8.54
CA GLY A 561 0.61 17.83 -8.64
C GLY A 561 1.12 19.23 -8.30
N PHE A 562 2.31 19.30 -7.72
CA PHE A 562 2.93 20.57 -7.34
C PHE A 562 3.33 21.38 -8.58
N CYS A 563 3.11 22.69 -8.55
CA CYS A 563 3.44 23.58 -9.66
C CYS A 563 3.91 24.95 -9.20
N ARG A 564 4.72 25.60 -10.05
CA ARG A 564 5.13 27.00 -9.94
C ARG A 564 4.37 27.87 -10.93
N THR A 565 4.14 27.34 -12.13
CA THR A 565 3.48 28.06 -13.24
C THR A 565 2.52 27.14 -13.99
N ASP A 566 1.66 27.70 -14.84
CA ASP A 566 0.77 26.92 -15.71
C ASP A 566 1.52 25.95 -16.63
N ASP A 567 2.78 26.25 -16.97
CA ASP A 567 3.62 25.41 -17.82
C ASP A 567 3.96 24.05 -17.16
N ASP A 568 3.89 23.96 -15.83
CA ASP A 568 4.03 22.72 -15.06
C ASP A 568 2.76 21.85 -15.06
N CYS A 569 1.63 22.40 -15.53
CA CYS A 569 0.30 21.79 -15.52
C CYS A 569 -0.30 21.64 -16.91
N THR A 570 0.47 21.92 -17.96
CA THR A 570 0.04 21.77 -19.34
C THR A 570 1.07 21.03 -20.16
N MET A 571 0.61 20.29 -21.16
CA MET A 571 1.49 19.54 -22.04
C MET A 571 2.37 20.44 -22.91
N ALA A 572 3.56 19.96 -23.25
CA ALA A 572 4.40 20.55 -24.28
C ALA A 572 3.67 20.54 -25.64
N THR A 573 3.77 21.65 -26.38
CA THR A 573 3.09 21.82 -27.66
C THR A 573 4.08 21.66 -28.81
N ASN A 574 3.70 20.90 -29.84
CA ASN A 574 4.35 21.01 -31.15
C ASN A 574 3.67 22.13 -31.94
N LYS A 575 4.43 22.78 -32.86
CA LYS A 575 4.15 24.06 -33.55
C LYS A 575 2.76 24.27 -34.16
N THR A 576 1.87 23.28 -34.16
CA THR A 576 0.54 23.31 -34.78
C THR A 576 -0.63 23.26 -33.79
N ASN A 577 -0.44 22.98 -32.50
CA ASN A 577 -1.55 22.87 -31.52
C ASN A 577 -1.20 23.44 -30.14
N MET A 578 -1.71 24.63 -29.81
CA MET A 578 -1.70 25.18 -28.44
C MET A 578 -2.87 24.59 -27.64
N VAL A 579 -2.67 23.40 -27.06
CA VAL A 579 -3.67 22.81 -26.15
C VAL A 579 -3.24 23.07 -24.71
N THR A 580 -4.00 23.89 -24.00
CA THR A 580 -3.86 24.07 -22.55
C THR A 580 -4.67 22.98 -21.84
N THR A 581 -4.00 22.13 -21.06
CA THR A 581 -4.63 20.97 -20.40
C THR A 581 -4.85 21.16 -18.90
N GLY A 582 -4.17 22.13 -18.30
CA GLY A 582 -4.29 22.49 -16.88
C GLY A 582 -3.73 23.87 -16.58
N SER A 583 -3.89 24.29 -15.33
CA SER A 583 -3.39 25.57 -14.79
C SER A 583 -2.88 25.37 -13.36
N CYS A 584 -1.94 26.20 -12.93
CA CYS A 584 -1.38 26.19 -11.59
C CYS A 584 -2.18 27.10 -10.67
N VAL A 585 -2.86 26.51 -9.68
CA VAL A 585 -3.71 27.22 -8.74
C VAL A 585 -3.25 26.91 -7.31
N LYS A 586 -2.78 27.93 -6.59
CA LYS A 586 -2.24 27.78 -5.21
C LYS A 586 -1.15 26.70 -5.14
N SER A 587 -0.20 26.75 -6.09
CA SER A 587 0.90 25.78 -6.22
C SER A 587 0.47 24.32 -6.45
N ARG A 588 -0.77 24.11 -6.92
CA ARG A 588 -1.35 22.80 -7.26
C ARG A 588 -1.96 22.83 -8.66
N CYS A 589 -1.68 21.82 -9.48
CA CYS A 589 -2.27 21.71 -10.81
C CYS A 589 -3.78 21.49 -10.74
N LYS A 590 -4.52 22.15 -11.61
CA LYS A 590 -5.95 21.99 -11.81
C LYS A 590 -6.23 21.72 -13.28
N CYS A 591 -6.79 20.54 -13.58
CA CYS A 591 -7.04 20.12 -14.96
C CYS A 591 -8.20 20.89 -15.58
N ILE A 592 -8.08 21.19 -16.87
CA ILE A 592 -9.12 21.85 -17.65
C ILE A 592 -9.99 20.79 -18.30
N GLY A 593 -11.27 20.79 -17.94
CA GLY A 593 -12.23 19.83 -18.45
C GLY A 593 -12.04 18.41 -17.92
N ALA A 594 -12.88 17.49 -18.41
CA ALA A 594 -12.94 16.10 -17.96
C ALA A 594 -12.19 15.13 -18.90
N SER A 595 -11.36 15.64 -19.82
CA SER A 595 -10.59 14.83 -20.77
C SER A 595 -9.14 14.63 -20.36
N TRP A 596 -8.66 15.42 -19.38
CA TRP A 596 -7.29 15.41 -18.87
C TRP A 596 -7.26 14.94 -17.43
N THR A 597 -6.25 14.15 -17.09
CA THR A 597 -6.04 13.56 -15.76
C THR A 597 -4.54 13.49 -15.43
N GLY A 598 -4.21 12.83 -14.33
CA GLY A 598 -2.86 12.70 -13.80
C GLY A 598 -2.46 13.91 -12.95
N PRO A 599 -1.36 13.82 -12.19
CA PRO A 599 -0.93 14.89 -11.28
C PRO A 599 -0.78 16.26 -11.94
N ARG A 600 -0.28 16.26 -13.18
CA ARG A 600 0.04 17.47 -13.95
C ARG A 600 -0.93 17.76 -15.08
N CYS A 601 -2.06 17.04 -15.17
CA CYS A 601 -3.05 17.22 -16.24
C CYS A 601 -2.49 16.95 -17.64
N THR A 602 -1.49 16.09 -17.72
CA THR A 602 -0.75 15.72 -18.94
C THR A 602 -1.10 14.31 -19.42
N THR A 603 -2.06 13.64 -18.79
CA THR A 603 -2.56 12.33 -19.20
C THR A 603 -3.95 12.45 -19.83
N THR A 604 -4.23 11.73 -20.91
CA THR A 604 -5.59 11.66 -21.49
C THR A 604 -6.50 10.68 -20.76
N LEU A 605 -7.81 10.92 -20.81
CA LEU A 605 -8.81 9.94 -20.39
C LEU A 605 -9.26 9.11 -21.60
N GLY A 606 -8.59 7.97 -21.84
CA GLY A 606 -8.86 7.05 -22.95
C GLY A 606 -7.63 6.69 -23.78
N THR A 607 -7.65 5.50 -24.39
CA THR A 607 -6.60 4.95 -25.25
C THR A 607 -6.47 5.78 -26.53
N ILE A 608 -5.39 6.54 -26.64
CA ILE A 608 -4.90 7.05 -27.92
C ILE A 608 -3.75 6.12 -28.31
N GLU A 609 -4.00 5.14 -29.18
CA GLU A 609 -2.92 4.37 -29.81
C GLU A 609 -2.22 5.25 -30.85
N MET A 610 -0.95 5.58 -30.60
CA MET A 610 -0.09 6.21 -31.61
C MET A 610 0.57 5.12 -32.46
N ASN A 611 0.09 4.92 -33.69
CA ASN A 611 0.84 4.18 -34.71
C ASN A 611 1.87 5.11 -35.34
N GLY A 612 3.10 4.61 -35.53
CA GLY A 612 4.31 5.34 -35.93
C GLY A 612 4.33 5.98 -37.33
N SER A 613 3.33 6.77 -37.65
CA SER A 613 3.29 7.70 -38.79
C SER A 613 2.48 8.92 -38.37
N ASP A 614 2.87 10.13 -38.80
CA ASP A 614 2.38 11.48 -38.43
C ASP A 614 0.86 11.76 -38.61
N SER A 615 -0.03 10.81 -38.32
CA SER A 615 -1.47 10.93 -38.39
C SER A 615 -2.11 10.44 -37.09
N ILE A 616 -2.71 11.38 -36.35
CA ILE A 616 -3.51 11.10 -35.15
C ILE A 616 -4.81 10.41 -35.60
N SER A 617 -4.89 9.08 -35.49
CA SER A 617 -6.16 8.35 -35.63
C SER A 617 -6.78 8.12 -34.26
N ILE A 618 -7.87 8.83 -33.94
CA ILE A 618 -8.66 8.64 -32.72
C ILE A 618 -9.48 7.35 -32.87
N SER A 619 -9.00 6.25 -32.29
CA SER A 619 -9.75 4.98 -32.25
C SER A 619 -10.38 4.79 -30.87
N ILE A 620 -11.64 5.22 -30.71
CA ILE A 620 -12.45 4.96 -29.51
C ILE A 620 -12.95 3.51 -29.59
N LYS A 621 -12.11 2.53 -29.26
CA LYS A 621 -12.52 1.11 -29.19
C LYS A 621 -12.77 0.60 -27.78
N SER A 622 -12.41 1.34 -26.74
CA SER A 622 -12.45 0.81 -25.37
C SER A 622 -12.95 1.80 -24.29
N SER A 623 -13.73 2.83 -24.66
CA SER A 623 -14.57 3.50 -23.65
C SER A 623 -15.71 2.56 -23.28
N TYR A 624 -15.65 1.99 -22.08
CA TYR A 624 -16.65 1.08 -21.55
C TYR A 624 -18.04 1.74 -21.49
N GLY A 625 -18.96 1.20 -22.29
CA GLY A 625 -20.37 1.58 -22.44
C GLY A 625 -20.92 0.91 -23.70
N PRO A 626 -22.23 0.62 -23.80
CA PRO A 626 -22.80 0.11 -25.04
C PRO A 626 -22.46 1.11 -26.16
N PRO A 627 -22.07 0.65 -27.36
CA PRO A 627 -21.71 1.52 -28.47
C PRO A 627 -22.63 2.73 -28.59
N TRP A 628 -22.10 3.91 -28.90
CA TRP A 628 -22.89 5.16 -28.91
C TRP A 628 -24.19 5.05 -29.76
N TYR A 629 -24.19 4.20 -30.79
CA TYR A 629 -25.38 3.90 -31.58
C TYR A 629 -26.44 3.07 -30.83
N LEU A 630 -26.05 2.17 -29.91
CA LEU A 630 -26.98 1.48 -29.01
C LEU A 630 -27.53 2.44 -27.95
N ALA A 631 -26.71 3.36 -27.42
CA ALA A 631 -27.19 4.40 -26.51
C ALA A 631 -28.23 5.30 -27.21
N LEU A 632 -27.95 5.77 -28.42
CA LEU A 632 -28.92 6.52 -29.23
C LEU A 632 -30.16 5.70 -29.59
N GLY A 633 -30.00 4.41 -29.88
CA GLY A 633 -31.11 3.50 -30.14
C GLY A 633 -32.03 3.36 -28.92
N THR A 634 -31.46 3.18 -27.73
CA THR A 634 -32.22 3.11 -26.48
C THR A 634 -32.90 4.44 -26.14
N SER A 635 -32.20 5.58 -26.24
CA SER A 635 -32.79 6.90 -26.04
C SER A 635 -33.91 7.20 -27.04
N GLY A 636 -33.72 6.84 -28.31
CA GLY A 636 -34.74 6.97 -29.35
C GLY A 636 -35.97 6.11 -29.06
N LEU A 637 -35.76 4.87 -28.61
CA LEU A 637 -36.85 3.98 -28.20
C LEU A 637 -37.60 4.54 -26.97
N THR A 638 -36.88 5.06 -25.97
CA THR A 638 -37.49 5.67 -24.79
C THR A 638 -38.33 6.89 -25.18
N ILE A 639 -37.79 7.80 -26.00
CA ILE A 639 -38.50 8.98 -26.51
C ILE A 639 -39.75 8.54 -27.28
N LEU A 640 -39.64 7.55 -28.17
CA LEU A 640 -40.77 7.04 -28.93
C LEU A 640 -41.86 6.46 -28.02
N VAL A 641 -41.49 5.65 -27.03
CA VAL A 641 -42.43 5.09 -26.05
C VAL A 641 -43.10 6.18 -25.24
N THR A 642 -42.36 7.21 -24.81
CA THR A 642 -42.94 8.37 -24.10
C THR A 642 -43.91 9.15 -24.99
N PHE A 643 -43.57 9.40 -26.26
CA PHE A 643 -44.46 10.07 -27.21
C PHE A 643 -45.73 9.25 -27.47
N VAL A 644 -45.62 7.94 -27.63
CA VAL A 644 -46.78 7.05 -27.81
C VAL A 644 -47.65 7.04 -26.55
N ALA A 645 -47.05 6.98 -25.36
CA ALA A 645 -47.79 7.03 -24.10
C ALA A 645 -48.54 8.36 -23.92
N VAL A 646 -47.89 9.50 -24.20
CA VAL A 646 -48.51 10.83 -24.17
C VAL A 646 -49.62 10.94 -25.21
N TYR A 647 -49.40 10.46 -26.44
CA TYR A 647 -50.41 10.46 -27.49
C TYR A 647 -51.65 9.61 -27.14
N LEU A 648 -51.44 8.42 -26.58
CA LEU A 648 -52.52 7.55 -26.12
C LEU A 648 -53.29 8.18 -24.95
N SER A 649 -52.60 8.84 -24.01
CA SER A 649 -53.24 9.58 -22.91
C SER A 649 -54.06 10.77 -23.41
N ILE A 650 -53.56 11.56 -24.37
CA ILE A 650 -54.32 12.66 -25.00
C ILE A 650 -55.55 12.12 -25.73
N ARG A 651 -55.40 11.00 -26.46
CA ARG A 651 -56.52 10.37 -27.17
C ARG A 651 -57.57 9.79 -26.21
N ALA A 652 -57.15 9.23 -25.09
CA ALA A 652 -58.04 8.78 -24.02
C ALA A 652 -58.77 9.96 -23.35
N GLY A 653 -58.07 11.05 -23.05
CA GLY A 653 -58.66 12.29 -22.52
C GLY A 653 -59.68 12.90 -23.48
N ARG A 654 -59.38 12.98 -24.79
CA ARG A 654 -60.34 13.45 -25.81
C ARG A 654 -61.58 12.56 -25.93
N ARG A 655 -61.45 11.25 -25.70
CA ARG A 655 -62.60 10.34 -25.66
C ARG A 655 -63.45 10.55 -24.39
N GLN A 656 -62.80 10.74 -23.24
CA GLN A 656 -63.49 11.07 -21.99
C GLN A 656 -64.20 12.43 -22.06
N ASP A 657 -63.59 13.46 -22.65
CA ASP A 657 -64.23 14.77 -22.86
C ASP A 657 -65.44 14.69 -23.81
N ALA A 658 -65.37 13.83 -24.84
CA ALA A 658 -66.49 13.60 -25.75
C ALA A 658 -67.65 12.84 -25.07
N GLU A 659 -67.35 11.92 -24.15
CA GLU A 659 -68.34 11.22 -23.33
C GLU A 659 -68.93 12.13 -22.24
N HIS A 660 -68.11 12.99 -21.63
CA HIS A 660 -68.55 13.92 -20.58
C HIS A 660 -69.45 15.03 -21.15
N LYS A 661 -69.15 15.55 -22.35
CA LYS A 661 -70.05 16.49 -23.06
C LYS A 661 -71.39 15.89 -23.48
N ARG A 662 -71.49 14.55 -23.61
CA ARG A 662 -72.77 13.87 -23.86
C ARG A 662 -73.60 13.65 -22.59
N GLN A 663 -72.97 13.58 -21.41
CA GLN A 663 -73.68 13.36 -20.13
C GLN A 663 -74.09 14.66 -19.42
N VAL A 664 -73.49 15.81 -19.75
CA VAL A 664 -73.81 17.12 -19.13
C VAL A 664 -75.09 17.78 -19.69
N VAL A 665 -75.72 17.22 -20.73
CA VAL A 665 -76.98 17.76 -21.32
C VAL A 665 -78.24 17.31 -20.56
N MET A 666 -78.14 16.39 -19.59
CA MET A 666 -79.29 15.98 -18.78
C MET A 666 -78.97 15.99 -17.28
N GLN A 667 -79.22 17.13 -16.61
CA GLN A 667 -80.03 17.26 -15.38
C GLN A 667 -79.80 18.61 -14.64
N PRO A 668 -80.83 19.19 -14.00
CA PRO A 668 -80.72 20.45 -13.27
C PRO A 668 -80.31 20.29 -11.80
N LYS A 669 -79.79 21.40 -11.27
CA LYS A 669 -79.11 21.63 -9.98
C LYS A 669 -80.00 21.44 -8.73
N SER A 670 -79.40 20.92 -7.66
CA SER A 670 -79.68 21.39 -6.29
C SER A 670 -78.47 21.21 -5.36
N THR A 671 -78.46 22.05 -4.33
CA THR A 671 -77.38 22.41 -3.38
C THR A 671 -77.46 21.61 -2.07
N HIS A 672 -76.32 21.27 -1.45
CA HIS A 672 -75.94 21.61 -0.06
C HIS A 672 -74.79 20.78 0.54
N SER A 673 -73.78 21.50 1.08
CA SER A 673 -73.22 21.48 2.46
C SER A 673 -72.82 20.16 3.19
N ILE A 674 -71.53 20.15 3.58
CA ILE A 674 -70.89 19.78 4.89
C ILE A 674 -70.85 18.30 5.33
N GLY A 675 -69.63 17.84 5.68
CA GLY A 675 -69.39 16.79 6.69
C GLY A 675 -68.13 15.92 6.48
N SER A 676 -67.13 16.05 7.36
CA SER A 676 -66.25 14.94 7.81
C SER A 676 -66.96 14.16 8.94
N PRO A 677 -66.51 12.99 9.48
CA PRO A 677 -65.18 12.36 9.43
C PRO A 677 -65.16 10.79 9.39
N SER A 678 -63.98 10.22 9.68
CA SER A 678 -63.68 8.93 10.36
C SER A 678 -63.61 7.60 9.59
N ASP A 679 -62.42 6.97 9.78
CA ASP A 679 -62.08 5.56 10.03
C ASP A 679 -62.77 4.40 9.30
N VAL A 680 -61.96 3.47 8.80
CA VAL A 680 -61.78 2.08 9.31
C VAL A 680 -60.93 1.31 8.29
N GLY A 681 -59.91 0.61 8.81
CA GLY A 681 -58.91 -0.10 8.02
C GLY A 681 -59.33 -1.46 7.46
N PHE A 682 -58.40 -2.09 6.74
CA PHE A 682 -58.39 -3.53 6.51
C PHE A 682 -56.94 -4.02 6.38
N LYS A 683 -56.66 -5.10 7.12
CA LYS A 683 -55.44 -5.90 7.10
C LYS A 683 -55.31 -6.64 5.77
N GLU A 684 -54.07 -6.88 5.31
CA GLU A 684 -53.66 -8.21 4.84
C GLU A 684 -52.15 -8.38 4.83
N ASN A 685 -51.73 -9.58 5.24
CA ASN A 685 -50.37 -10.06 5.45
C ASN A 685 -49.63 -10.29 4.13
N TYR A 686 -48.31 -10.02 4.11
CA TYR A 686 -47.35 -10.85 3.37
C TYR A 686 -45.98 -10.83 4.06
N ASN A 687 -45.55 -12.02 4.51
CA ASN A 687 -44.20 -12.31 4.97
C ASN A 687 -43.22 -12.28 3.80
N SER A 688 -42.13 -11.52 3.92
CA SER A 688 -40.82 -11.91 3.39
C SER A 688 -39.73 -11.18 4.18
N HIS A 689 -38.95 -11.96 4.92
CA HIS A 689 -37.76 -11.52 5.64
C HIS A 689 -36.62 -11.28 4.65
N PHE A 690 -36.24 -10.01 4.46
CA PHE A 690 -34.87 -9.56 4.18
C PHE A 690 -34.79 -8.10 4.62
N ALA A 691 -34.58 -7.89 5.90
CA ALA A 691 -34.19 -6.58 6.43
C ALA A 691 -32.67 -6.62 6.61
N GLY A 692 -31.95 -6.00 5.67
CA GLY A 692 -30.65 -5.43 6.00
C GLY A 692 -30.89 -4.34 7.03
N ASP A 693 -30.18 -4.43 8.16
CA ASP A 693 -30.23 -3.44 9.22
C ASP A 693 -29.57 -2.14 8.73
N PRO A 694 -30.28 -1.02 8.63
CA PRO A 694 -29.69 0.28 8.38
C PRO A 694 -29.15 0.80 9.72
N GLY A 695 -28.06 0.19 10.21
CA GLY A 695 -27.70 0.33 11.61
C GLY A 695 -26.36 -0.21 12.07
N SER A 696 -25.39 -0.53 11.20
CA SER A 696 -24.00 -0.70 11.65
C SER A 696 -22.99 -0.42 10.55
N LYS A 697 -22.26 0.70 10.69
CA LYS A 697 -21.00 0.95 10.00
C LYS A 697 -19.93 0.03 10.59
N ALA A 698 -19.61 -1.10 9.95
CA ALA A 698 -18.44 -1.92 10.28
C ALA A 698 -18.21 -3.00 9.22
N ASN A 699 -17.62 -2.64 8.07
CA ASN A 699 -17.14 -3.57 7.05
C ASN A 699 -15.61 -3.79 7.19
N TYR A 700 -15.16 -4.19 8.37
CA TYR A 700 -13.76 -4.54 8.59
C TYR A 700 -13.61 -6.06 8.65
N SER A 701 -13.30 -6.70 7.51
CA SER A 701 -12.76 -8.07 7.48
C SER A 701 -11.26 -8.00 7.67
N THR A 702 -10.80 -8.09 8.91
CA THR A 702 -9.37 -8.10 9.25
C THR A 702 -9.07 -9.34 10.08
N ASN A 703 -7.99 -10.02 9.73
CA ASN A 703 -7.55 -11.26 10.35
C ASN A 703 -6.91 -11.00 11.72
N PHE A 704 -7.70 -10.71 12.77
CA PHE A 704 -7.16 -10.55 14.13
C PHE A 704 -6.51 -11.87 14.59
N VAL A 705 -5.18 -11.89 14.59
CA VAL A 705 -4.34 -12.90 15.23
C VAL A 705 -3.44 -12.21 16.23
#